data_AF-A0A0Q6NWZ8-F1
#
_entry.id   AF-A0A0Q6NWZ8-F1
#
_cell.length_a   1.000
_cell.length_b   1.000
_cell.length_c   1.000
_cell.angle_alpha   90.00
_cell.angle_beta   90.00
_cell.angle_gamma   90.00
#
_symmetry.space_group_name_H-M   'P 1'
#
loop_
_entity.id
_entity.type
_entity.pdbx_description
1 polymer ?
#
loop_
_entity_poly.entity_id
_entity_poly.type
_entity_poly.pdbx_seq_one_letter_code
_entity_poly.pdbx_strand_id
1 'polypeptide(L)'
;MAKMTMDHTDLINASQAPSAKAVYFVGPFTSRITFYSQQVRALRLAHAMHELDLIKTGQQVAIVGAGAAGSTVAAALALLDKQVTLYDPAAQILQLQSASSRLLHPHIYEWPARGSLDDRAGLPVMDWSAGTGGVVCNALRGEFSKISAPLSNLMFRAGHKLVGIVPSGPAWQLTFETSDGPQTRIFQHVVLAMGFGDERPAGDVVPEDYWRPGAVGTSATEPVSGATYVVSGNGDGALTETLGLLIDGFEHVSFTRNFLGFFPGDELRIAAGATFTGAAFEQDIGASLRSNLLPILEMHGVLDRLRTMLRKDRIVTINSSGPLFAAGRASQLNQCMVLALLEAAGTEGITVQRTRGFVAGTSKTTDGTALEGISVGSTPYTGSFKHVVLRHGPDIKKRYVPAATLIVDYEAHLAPLLEAGPALAAPPVLDESTFELFEQLRIRKIADHASRPQQLLQADEAKRIVEILVDPAAHVLIERGSHGLTDVAVACERLPKRVTVDVHVLPSKFSEARDLVRLAKGSAGKIDLRAHPTVLNEWTELLPGISAAPDPTSVRAARDYDGAQIMAGVDACLMRALDSRVQSAIALGQTPPLSKLSTPLLAEIGKTWKAWQPDLDANPSVRFDFLRWLAQVDQQEVSPWDGDHGSVQRMANALIMIMAANCQQPLAPKSIERGNLGFAADAVALGTGCEVIGADPISVRREPDDWGVDALILSASGEVNVRNPAGRVLDGGTIGNTVRAARRVSPAIIQNNPFWRERWAGDLDKWKEAVAEEFAALRERQDDQLNGVAK
;
A
#
# COMPACT_ATOMS: atom_id res chain seq x y z
N MET A 1 -3.32 -7.97 2.82
CA MET A 1 -2.31 -9.05 2.91
C MET A 1 -1.00 -8.42 3.36
N ALA A 2 -0.45 -8.83 4.51
CA ALA A 2 0.88 -8.40 4.93
C ALA A 2 1.89 -8.84 3.86
N LYS A 3 2.62 -7.88 3.28
CA LYS A 3 3.64 -8.14 2.27
C LYS A 3 4.76 -8.93 2.96
N MET A 4 4.86 -10.22 2.65
CA MET A 4 5.92 -11.08 3.17
C MET A 4 7.24 -10.59 2.54
N THR A 5 8.02 -9.80 3.27
CA THR A 5 9.38 -9.45 2.88
C THR A 5 10.14 -10.77 2.75
N MET A 6 10.60 -11.12 1.55
CA MET A 6 11.35 -12.37 1.37
C MET A 6 12.63 -12.29 2.20
N ASP A 7 12.97 -13.39 2.86
CA ASP A 7 14.22 -13.50 3.59
C ASP A 7 15.43 -13.35 2.65
N HIS A 8 16.53 -12.81 3.17
CA HIS A 8 17.78 -12.68 2.42
C HIS A 8 18.31 -14.05 1.98
N THR A 9 18.10 -15.11 2.76
CA THR A 9 18.49 -16.48 2.39
C THR A 9 17.72 -16.96 1.16
N ASP A 10 16.42 -16.73 1.11
CA ASP A 10 15.57 -17.11 -0.03
C ASP A 10 15.98 -16.38 -1.30
N LEU A 11 16.31 -15.08 -1.19
CA LEU A 11 16.82 -14.28 -2.31
C LEU A 11 18.14 -14.82 -2.87
N ILE A 12 19.06 -15.23 -1.99
CA ILE A 12 20.31 -15.87 -2.41
C ILE A 12 20.03 -17.22 -3.05
N ASN A 13 19.20 -18.07 -2.44
CA ASN A 13 18.86 -19.40 -2.97
C ASN A 13 18.21 -19.31 -4.36
N ALA A 14 17.39 -18.29 -4.60
CA ALA A 14 16.73 -18.03 -5.88
C ALA A 14 17.67 -17.41 -6.93
N SER A 15 18.85 -16.90 -6.53
CA SER A 15 19.80 -16.24 -7.44
C SER A 15 21.08 -17.07 -7.66
N GLN A 16 21.47 -17.91 -6.71
CA GLN A 16 22.73 -18.65 -6.74
C GLN A 16 22.63 -19.89 -7.65
N ALA A 17 23.71 -20.18 -8.37
CA ALA A 17 23.85 -21.44 -9.10
C ALA A 17 24.08 -22.59 -8.10
N PRO A 18 23.27 -23.66 -8.12
CA PRO A 18 23.29 -24.72 -7.10
C PRO A 18 24.63 -25.48 -7.06
N SER A 19 25.22 -25.72 -8.24
CA SER A 19 26.52 -26.38 -8.42
C SER A 19 27.72 -25.44 -8.25
N ALA A 20 27.48 -24.14 -8.03
CA ALA A 20 28.47 -23.09 -8.08
C ALA A 20 28.16 -21.94 -7.11
N LYS A 21 28.44 -22.13 -5.81
CA LYS A 21 28.07 -21.20 -4.72
C LYS A 21 28.60 -19.75 -4.85
N ALA A 22 29.53 -19.48 -5.75
CA ALA A 22 30.07 -18.13 -6.00
C ALA A 22 29.57 -17.53 -7.33
N VAL A 23 28.62 -18.19 -8.01
CA VAL A 23 28.02 -17.71 -9.25
C VAL A 23 26.54 -17.42 -9.01
N TYR A 24 26.11 -16.24 -9.44
CA TYR A 24 24.76 -15.74 -9.24
C TYR A 24 24.15 -15.28 -10.57
N PHE A 25 22.84 -15.44 -10.72
CA PHE A 25 22.05 -15.02 -11.85
C PHE A 25 21.06 -13.93 -11.42
N VAL A 26 20.87 -12.92 -12.27
CA VAL A 26 19.87 -11.87 -12.04
C VAL A 26 18.64 -12.13 -12.90
N GLY A 27 17.82 -13.07 -12.46
CA GLY A 27 16.46 -13.33 -12.96
C GLY A 27 16.28 -13.78 -14.42
N PRO A 28 17.17 -14.60 -15.03
CA PRO A 28 17.04 -15.01 -16.43
C PRO A 28 15.74 -15.78 -16.73
N PHE A 29 15.14 -16.41 -15.71
CA PHE A 29 13.88 -17.18 -15.82
C PHE A 29 12.72 -16.57 -15.02
N THR A 30 12.86 -15.34 -14.56
CA THR A 30 11.79 -14.68 -13.77
C THR A 30 10.69 -14.13 -14.66
N SER A 31 9.46 -14.17 -14.15
CA SER A 31 8.34 -13.46 -14.78
C SER A 31 8.56 -11.94 -14.61
N ARG A 32 8.08 -11.11 -15.56
CA ARG A 32 8.35 -9.65 -15.66
C ARG A 32 9.82 -9.26 -15.83
N ILE A 33 10.14 -8.85 -17.05
CA ILE A 33 11.51 -8.48 -17.48
C ILE A 33 11.68 -6.97 -17.74
N THR A 34 10.87 -6.11 -17.08
CA THR A 34 10.97 -4.65 -17.21
C THR A 34 12.31 -4.13 -16.65
N PHE A 35 12.67 -2.89 -16.98
CA PHE A 35 13.87 -2.27 -16.39
C PHE A 35 13.76 -2.18 -14.87
N TYR A 36 12.62 -1.69 -14.38
CA TYR A 36 12.37 -1.58 -12.94
C TYR A 36 12.52 -2.93 -12.22
N SER A 37 11.89 -4.00 -12.71
CA SER A 37 11.98 -5.31 -12.05
C SER A 37 13.40 -5.88 -12.04
N GLN A 38 14.17 -5.67 -13.10
CA GLN A 38 15.59 -6.04 -13.17
C GLN A 38 16.44 -5.28 -12.15
N GLN A 39 16.21 -3.97 -11.98
CA GLN A 39 16.93 -3.13 -11.02
C GLN A 39 16.59 -3.48 -9.58
N VAL A 40 15.31 -3.72 -9.27
CA VAL A 40 14.89 -4.14 -7.92
C VAL A 40 15.53 -5.49 -7.54
N ARG A 41 15.55 -6.48 -8.45
CA ARG A 41 16.26 -7.75 -8.20
C ARG A 41 17.74 -7.54 -7.95
N ALA A 42 18.39 -6.68 -8.73
CA ALA A 42 19.79 -6.34 -8.56
C ALA A 42 20.09 -5.72 -7.18
N LEU A 43 19.27 -4.77 -6.73
CA LEU A 43 19.41 -4.13 -5.41
C LEU A 43 19.19 -5.13 -4.28
N ARG A 44 18.12 -5.93 -4.35
CA ARG A 44 17.81 -6.95 -3.34
C ARG A 44 18.88 -8.02 -3.25
N LEU A 45 19.44 -8.45 -4.38
CA LEU A 45 20.58 -9.38 -4.40
C LEU A 45 21.80 -8.77 -3.72
N ALA A 46 22.19 -7.54 -4.07
CA ALA A 46 23.34 -6.88 -3.46
C ALA A 46 23.17 -6.69 -1.94
N HIS A 47 21.96 -6.33 -1.49
CA HIS A 47 21.63 -6.23 -0.06
C HIS A 47 21.74 -7.58 0.64
N ALA A 48 21.13 -8.63 0.09
CA ALA A 48 21.21 -9.98 0.68
C ALA A 48 22.67 -10.49 0.75
N MET A 49 23.50 -10.23 -0.26
CA MET A 49 24.92 -10.59 -0.23
C MET A 49 25.71 -9.84 0.85
N HIS A 50 25.30 -8.59 1.16
CA HIS A 50 25.91 -7.79 2.22
C HIS A 50 25.55 -8.32 3.60
N GLU A 51 24.26 -8.51 3.86
CA GLU A 51 23.74 -8.94 5.16
C GLU A 51 24.22 -10.34 5.54
N LEU A 52 24.37 -11.23 4.57
CA LEU A 52 24.90 -12.57 4.77
C LEU A 52 26.43 -12.64 4.69
N ASP A 53 27.11 -11.49 4.54
CA ASP A 53 28.57 -11.34 4.42
C ASP A 53 29.20 -12.36 3.43
N LEU A 54 28.59 -12.53 2.26
CA LEU A 54 29.02 -13.54 1.28
C LEU A 54 30.31 -13.12 0.55
N ILE A 55 30.52 -11.82 0.38
CA ILE A 55 31.69 -11.25 -0.30
C ILE A 55 32.61 -10.63 0.75
N LYS A 56 33.71 -11.32 1.07
CA LYS A 56 34.68 -10.87 2.06
C LYS A 56 35.54 -9.72 1.53
N THR A 57 36.09 -8.91 2.43
CA THR A 57 37.01 -7.81 2.07
C THR A 57 38.18 -8.32 1.24
N GLY A 58 38.50 -7.62 0.15
CA GLY A 58 39.57 -7.99 -0.78
C GLY A 58 39.19 -9.00 -1.87
N GLN A 59 37.99 -9.61 -1.79
CA GLN A 59 37.48 -10.46 -2.88
C GLN A 59 37.00 -9.60 -4.06
N GLN A 60 37.30 -10.07 -5.27
CA GLN A 60 36.89 -9.44 -6.52
C GLN A 60 35.64 -10.09 -7.09
N VAL A 61 34.74 -9.25 -7.60
CA VAL A 61 33.46 -9.62 -8.19
C VAL A 61 33.47 -9.26 -9.67
N ALA A 62 33.23 -10.24 -10.53
CA ALA A 62 32.91 -9.99 -11.94
C ALA A 62 31.41 -9.91 -12.13
N ILE A 63 30.95 -8.89 -12.88
CA ILE A 63 29.57 -8.77 -13.32
C ILE A 63 29.59 -8.80 -14.85
N VAL A 64 28.82 -9.69 -15.46
CA VAL A 64 28.80 -9.86 -16.92
C VAL A 64 27.44 -9.45 -17.48
N GLY A 65 27.46 -8.43 -18.35
CA GLY A 65 26.30 -7.78 -18.95
C GLY A 65 26.01 -6.45 -18.27
N ALA A 66 26.08 -5.34 -19.03
CA ALA A 66 25.87 -3.97 -18.56
C ALA A 66 24.49 -3.42 -18.92
N GLY A 67 23.47 -4.27 -18.90
CA GLY A 67 22.05 -3.87 -18.95
C GLY A 67 21.57 -3.27 -17.64
N ALA A 68 20.25 -3.10 -17.49
CA ALA A 68 19.63 -2.50 -16.29
C ALA A 68 19.98 -3.25 -15.00
N ALA A 69 19.90 -4.59 -15.01
CA ALA A 69 20.31 -5.43 -13.88
C ALA A 69 21.81 -5.29 -13.54
N GLY A 70 22.68 -5.49 -14.53
CA GLY A 70 24.13 -5.57 -14.28
C GLY A 70 24.76 -4.23 -13.90
N SER A 71 24.35 -3.13 -14.53
CA SER A 71 24.80 -1.79 -14.11
C SER A 71 24.34 -1.44 -12.69
N THR A 72 23.12 -1.84 -12.31
CA THR A 72 22.57 -1.59 -10.97
C THR A 72 23.25 -2.42 -9.89
N VAL A 73 23.45 -3.73 -10.10
CA VAL A 73 24.14 -4.58 -9.11
C VAL A 73 25.61 -4.18 -8.98
N ALA A 74 26.24 -3.70 -10.06
CA ALA A 74 27.60 -3.17 -10.02
C ALA A 74 27.70 -1.91 -9.16
N ALA A 75 26.82 -0.94 -9.38
CA ALA A 75 26.73 0.27 -8.57
C ALA A 75 26.45 -0.05 -7.09
N ALA A 76 25.50 -0.95 -6.83
CA ALA A 76 25.11 -1.35 -5.48
C ALA A 76 26.27 -2.02 -4.71
N LEU A 77 26.93 -3.01 -5.31
CA LEU A 77 28.08 -3.69 -4.68
C LEU A 77 29.27 -2.75 -4.49
N ALA A 78 29.51 -1.81 -5.40
CA ALA A 78 30.55 -0.80 -5.24
C ALA A 78 30.25 0.15 -4.07
N LEU A 79 28.99 0.57 -3.92
CA LEU A 79 28.54 1.35 -2.75
C LEU A 79 28.69 0.58 -1.44
N LEU A 80 28.77 -0.75 -1.48
CA LEU A 80 29.05 -1.64 -0.35
C LEU A 80 30.54 -1.95 -0.18
N ASP A 81 31.43 -1.14 -0.78
CA ASP A 81 32.90 -1.28 -0.74
C ASP A 81 33.45 -2.59 -1.33
N LYS A 82 32.68 -3.26 -2.19
CA LYS A 82 33.15 -4.47 -2.88
C LYS A 82 33.98 -4.07 -4.11
N GLN A 83 34.97 -4.89 -4.46
CA GLN A 83 35.80 -4.67 -5.65
C GLN A 83 35.10 -5.26 -6.87
N VAL A 84 34.58 -4.41 -7.75
CA VAL A 84 33.67 -4.78 -8.82
C VAL A 84 34.23 -4.45 -10.19
N THR A 85 34.23 -5.44 -11.09
CA THR A 85 34.45 -5.20 -12.52
C THR A 85 33.22 -5.61 -13.33
N LEU A 86 32.62 -4.64 -14.02
CA LEU A 86 31.49 -4.82 -14.94
C LEU A 86 32.00 -4.98 -16.36
N TYR A 87 31.63 -6.08 -17.01
CA TYR A 87 32.03 -6.42 -18.38
C TYR A 87 30.83 -6.38 -19.33
N ASP A 88 31.03 -5.83 -20.52
CA ASP A 88 30.05 -5.91 -21.60
C ASP A 88 30.74 -5.86 -22.97
N PRO A 89 30.22 -6.56 -24.01
CA PRO A 89 30.73 -6.42 -25.37
C PRO A 89 30.54 -5.00 -25.95
N ALA A 90 29.53 -4.26 -25.51
CA ALA A 90 29.25 -2.92 -26.00
C ALA A 90 30.21 -1.87 -25.44
N ALA A 91 30.32 -0.74 -26.15
CA ALA A 91 31.14 0.40 -25.76
C ALA A 91 30.59 1.16 -24.54
N GLN A 92 29.29 1.04 -24.25
CA GLN A 92 28.59 1.75 -23.18
C GLN A 92 27.60 0.81 -22.49
N ILE A 93 27.31 1.08 -21.23
CA ILE A 93 26.20 0.42 -20.53
C ILE A 93 24.87 0.75 -21.23
N LEU A 94 23.87 -0.14 -21.10
CA LEU A 94 22.52 0.04 -21.64
C LEU A 94 22.47 0.29 -23.17
N GLN A 95 23.48 -0.18 -23.91
CA GLN A 95 23.61 0.11 -25.34
C GLN A 95 22.42 -0.38 -26.18
N LEU A 96 21.91 -1.59 -25.89
CA LEU A 96 20.87 -2.24 -26.69
C LEU A 96 19.61 -1.39 -26.82
N GLN A 97 19.21 -0.71 -25.75
CA GLN A 97 17.97 0.08 -25.69
C GLN A 97 18.16 1.56 -26.06
N SER A 98 19.40 2.01 -26.22
CA SER A 98 19.74 3.43 -26.29
C SER A 98 19.24 4.17 -27.53
N ALA A 99 18.90 3.47 -28.61
CA ALA A 99 18.32 4.04 -29.82
C ALA A 99 16.82 3.73 -29.98
N SER A 100 16.20 3.10 -28.99
CA SER A 100 14.79 2.70 -29.06
C SER A 100 13.87 3.90 -28.85
N SER A 101 12.89 4.03 -29.75
CA SER A 101 11.76 4.96 -29.60
C SER A 101 10.66 4.40 -28.69
N ARG A 102 10.75 3.15 -28.26
CA ARG A 102 9.74 2.53 -27.38
C ARG A 102 9.74 3.24 -26.03
N LEU A 103 8.54 3.52 -25.53
CA LEU A 103 8.34 4.08 -24.21
C LEU A 103 8.62 3.01 -23.15
N LEU A 104 9.47 3.36 -22.20
CA LEU A 104 9.72 2.61 -20.99
C LEU A 104 8.97 3.28 -19.85
N HIS A 105 8.20 2.51 -19.11
CA HIS A 105 7.49 2.96 -17.92
C HIS A 105 7.79 1.98 -16.76
N PRO A 106 8.10 2.47 -15.55
CA PRO A 106 8.54 1.62 -14.45
C PRO A 106 7.42 0.69 -13.92
N HIS A 107 6.20 1.23 -13.76
CA HIS A 107 5.13 0.54 -13.01
C HIS A 107 3.89 0.14 -13.81
N ILE A 108 3.76 0.49 -15.10
CA ILE A 108 2.50 0.30 -15.86
C ILE A 108 2.09 -1.16 -16.01
N TYR A 109 3.09 -2.05 -16.12
CA TYR A 109 2.86 -3.49 -16.19
C TYR A 109 2.45 -4.10 -14.85
N GLU A 110 2.61 -3.36 -13.74
CA GLU A 110 2.26 -3.81 -12.39
C GLU A 110 0.80 -3.56 -12.02
N TRP A 111 0.04 -2.87 -12.88
CA TRP A 111 -1.42 -2.79 -12.74
C TRP A 111 -2.00 -4.22 -12.59
N PRO A 112 -2.85 -4.49 -11.60
CA PRO A 112 -3.69 -3.56 -10.81
C PRO A 112 -3.07 -2.98 -9.53
N ALA A 113 -1.77 -3.09 -9.31
CA ALA A 113 -1.13 -2.48 -8.15
C ALA A 113 -1.30 -0.94 -8.15
N ARG A 114 -1.42 -0.37 -6.95
CA ARG A 114 -1.44 1.09 -6.73
C ARG A 114 -0.12 1.71 -7.18
N GLY A 115 -0.19 2.96 -7.65
CA GLY A 115 0.97 3.67 -8.22
C GLY A 115 1.42 3.13 -9.58
N SER A 116 0.61 2.30 -10.26
CA SER A 116 0.98 1.75 -11.58
C SER A 116 1.16 2.80 -12.67
N LEU A 117 0.63 4.02 -12.48
CA LEU A 117 0.85 5.17 -13.36
C LEU A 117 1.94 6.14 -12.87
N ASP A 118 2.69 5.79 -11.81
CA ASP A 118 3.82 6.61 -11.37
C ASP A 118 4.91 6.63 -12.45
N ASP A 119 5.24 7.82 -12.93
CA ASP A 119 6.27 7.99 -13.96
C ASP A 119 7.68 7.70 -13.42
N ARG A 120 7.92 7.92 -12.13
CA ARG A 120 9.23 7.78 -11.52
C ARG A 120 9.43 6.36 -10.98
N ALA A 121 10.57 5.74 -11.28
CA ALA A 121 10.91 4.41 -10.79
C ALA A 121 11.02 4.37 -9.26
N GLY A 122 11.49 5.47 -8.65
CA GLY A 122 11.53 5.64 -7.20
C GLY A 122 12.64 4.80 -6.55
N LEU A 123 13.75 4.60 -7.25
CA LEU A 123 14.88 3.80 -6.76
C LEU A 123 15.88 4.70 -6.00
N PRO A 124 16.55 4.18 -4.95
CA PRO A 124 17.51 4.97 -4.16
C PRO A 124 18.80 5.31 -4.92
N VAL A 125 19.11 4.52 -5.95
CA VAL A 125 20.23 4.64 -6.89
C VAL A 125 19.77 4.17 -8.26
N MET A 126 20.40 4.67 -9.33
CA MET A 126 20.01 4.32 -10.71
C MET A 126 18.51 4.61 -10.98
N ASP A 127 18.01 5.72 -10.42
CA ASP A 127 16.63 6.15 -10.58
C ASP A 127 16.37 6.76 -11.96
N TRP A 128 15.13 6.73 -12.41
CA TRP A 128 14.73 7.25 -13.72
C TRP A 128 13.23 7.51 -13.77
N SER A 129 12.80 8.27 -14.79
CA SER A 129 11.39 8.53 -15.08
C SER A 129 11.00 7.99 -16.46
N ALA A 130 9.72 7.67 -16.62
CA ALA A 130 9.17 7.14 -17.85
C ALA A 130 9.54 8.00 -19.05
N GLY A 131 9.93 7.35 -20.14
CA GLY A 131 10.45 8.01 -21.33
C GLY A 131 10.89 7.00 -22.38
N THR A 132 11.26 7.46 -23.57
CA THR A 132 11.75 6.56 -24.62
C THR A 132 13.01 5.84 -24.16
N GLY A 133 13.30 4.68 -24.76
CA GLY A 133 14.51 3.89 -24.45
C GLY A 133 15.78 4.73 -24.45
N GLY A 134 15.96 5.62 -25.43
CA GLY A 134 17.10 6.54 -25.47
C GLY A 134 17.15 7.53 -24.31
N VAL A 135 16.01 8.16 -23.95
CA VAL A 135 15.94 9.10 -22.83
C VAL A 135 16.26 8.41 -21.51
N VAL A 136 15.66 7.24 -21.25
CA VAL A 136 15.88 6.47 -20.03
C VAL A 136 17.31 5.96 -19.93
N CYS A 137 17.87 5.43 -21.02
CA CYS A 137 19.27 4.98 -21.04
C CYS A 137 20.24 6.12 -20.74
N ASN A 138 20.00 7.31 -21.28
CA ASN A 138 20.84 8.48 -21.03
C ASN A 138 20.76 8.94 -19.56
N ALA A 139 19.56 8.95 -18.97
CA ALA A 139 19.38 9.24 -17.55
C ALA A 139 20.15 8.25 -16.68
N LEU A 140 19.98 6.94 -16.92
CA LEU A 140 20.65 5.88 -16.17
C LEU A 140 22.18 5.87 -16.34
N ARG A 141 22.69 6.20 -17.54
CA ARG A 141 24.13 6.41 -17.77
C ARG A 141 24.67 7.59 -16.96
N GLY A 142 23.89 8.66 -16.86
CA GLY A 142 24.20 9.79 -15.99
C GLY A 142 24.31 9.36 -14.52
N GLU A 143 23.32 8.63 -14.01
CA GLU A 143 23.34 8.10 -12.64
C GLU A 143 24.52 7.16 -12.39
N PHE A 144 24.79 6.22 -13.30
CA PHE A 144 25.93 5.32 -13.19
C PHE A 144 27.27 6.07 -13.19
N SER A 145 27.38 7.14 -14.00
CA SER A 145 28.60 7.95 -14.06
C SER A 145 28.83 8.73 -12.76
N LYS A 146 27.77 9.27 -12.15
CA LYS A 146 27.84 9.93 -10.82
C LYS A 146 28.34 8.97 -9.74
N ILE A 147 28.00 7.69 -9.83
CA ILE A 147 28.43 6.66 -8.87
C ILE A 147 29.85 6.18 -9.18
N SER A 148 30.16 5.87 -10.44
CA SER A 148 31.44 5.28 -10.82
C SER A 148 32.61 6.26 -10.79
N ALA A 149 32.38 7.55 -11.05
CA ALA A 149 33.44 8.56 -11.04
C ALA A 149 34.18 8.69 -9.68
N PRO A 150 33.50 8.78 -8.52
CA PRO A 150 34.18 8.86 -7.22
C PRO A 150 34.59 7.49 -6.65
N LEU A 151 34.05 6.37 -7.17
CA LEU A 151 34.27 5.03 -6.61
C LEU A 151 35.35 4.27 -7.38
N SER A 152 36.58 4.31 -6.88
CA SER A 152 37.73 3.59 -7.49
C SER A 152 37.60 2.06 -7.49
N ASN A 153 36.69 1.51 -6.69
CA ASN A 153 36.39 0.07 -6.60
C ASN A 153 35.35 -0.41 -7.64
N LEU A 154 34.91 0.46 -8.55
CA LEU A 154 34.00 0.12 -9.65
C LEU A 154 34.67 0.38 -11.00
N MET A 155 34.86 -0.69 -11.79
CA MET A 155 35.48 -0.60 -13.10
C MET A 155 34.55 -1.13 -14.19
N PHE A 156 34.30 -0.32 -15.23
CA PHE A 156 33.61 -0.79 -16.44
C PHE A 156 34.63 -1.16 -17.53
N ARG A 157 34.50 -2.36 -18.09
CA ARG A 157 35.33 -2.93 -19.15
C ARG A 157 34.45 -3.23 -20.37
N ALA A 158 34.35 -2.22 -21.25
CA ALA A 158 33.72 -2.33 -22.55
C ALA A 158 34.48 -3.27 -23.50
N GLY A 159 33.83 -3.79 -24.54
CA GLY A 159 34.46 -4.64 -25.56
C GLY A 159 34.89 -6.02 -25.05
N HIS A 160 34.30 -6.50 -23.96
CA HIS A 160 34.63 -7.79 -23.36
C HIS A 160 33.41 -8.72 -23.41
N LYS A 161 33.41 -9.65 -24.35
CA LYS A 161 32.35 -10.64 -24.52
C LYS A 161 32.72 -11.92 -23.80
N LEU A 162 31.92 -12.37 -22.84
CA LEU A 162 32.15 -13.66 -22.18
C LEU A 162 32.02 -14.80 -23.20
N VAL A 163 33.03 -15.67 -23.27
CA VAL A 163 33.03 -16.86 -24.12
C VAL A 163 33.27 -18.16 -23.35
N GLY A 164 33.68 -18.08 -22.08
CA GLY A 164 33.74 -19.24 -21.20
C GLY A 164 33.85 -18.87 -19.72
N ILE A 165 33.30 -19.73 -18.87
CA ILE A 165 33.45 -19.68 -17.41
C ILE A 165 33.74 -21.09 -16.91
N VAL A 166 34.81 -21.24 -16.12
CA VAL A 166 35.20 -22.54 -15.53
C VAL A 166 35.65 -22.36 -14.07
N PRO A 167 35.45 -23.38 -13.21
CA PRO A 167 35.99 -23.36 -11.86
C PRO A 167 37.51 -23.26 -11.85
N SER A 168 38.07 -22.50 -10.89
CA SER A 168 39.51 -22.35 -10.66
C SER A 168 39.80 -22.30 -9.16
N GLY A 169 39.86 -23.47 -8.52
CA GLY A 169 39.99 -23.58 -7.07
C GLY A 169 38.74 -23.02 -6.36
N PRO A 170 38.88 -22.12 -5.35
CA PRO A 170 37.73 -21.45 -4.72
C PRO A 170 37.19 -20.27 -5.56
N ALA A 171 37.74 -20.03 -6.75
CA ALA A 171 37.44 -18.91 -7.62
C ALA A 171 36.94 -19.39 -9.00
N TRP A 172 36.68 -18.44 -9.89
CA TRP A 172 36.15 -18.67 -11.23
C TRP A 172 37.03 -18.00 -12.27
N GLN A 173 37.43 -18.76 -13.28
CA GLN A 173 38.16 -18.25 -14.42
C GLN A 173 37.16 -17.89 -15.52
N LEU A 174 37.16 -16.62 -15.93
CA LEU A 174 36.35 -16.10 -17.04
C LEU A 174 37.26 -15.82 -18.24
N THR A 175 36.83 -16.28 -19.40
CA THR A 175 37.47 -16.01 -20.69
C THR A 175 36.61 -15.03 -21.47
N PHE A 176 37.20 -13.91 -21.87
CA PHE A 176 36.57 -12.86 -22.66
C PHE A 176 37.19 -12.78 -24.04
N GLU A 177 36.36 -12.70 -25.07
CA GLU A 177 36.75 -12.28 -26.41
C GLU A 177 36.83 -10.74 -26.43
N THR A 178 37.98 -10.21 -26.87
CA THR A 178 38.27 -8.77 -26.97
C THR A 178 38.91 -8.46 -28.33
N SER A 179 39.03 -7.17 -28.69
CA SER A 179 39.75 -6.74 -29.91
C SER A 179 41.20 -7.19 -29.95
N ASP A 180 41.82 -7.35 -28.77
CA ASP A 180 43.25 -7.68 -28.61
C ASP A 180 43.46 -9.20 -28.47
N GLY A 181 42.41 -9.99 -28.74
CA GLY A 181 42.39 -11.44 -28.57
C GLY A 181 41.75 -11.90 -27.26
N PRO A 182 41.72 -13.23 -27.01
CA PRO A 182 41.12 -13.79 -25.80
C PRO A 182 41.87 -13.35 -24.53
N GLN A 183 41.14 -12.92 -23.51
CA GLN A 183 41.68 -12.55 -22.21
C GLN A 183 41.06 -13.39 -21.10
N THR A 184 41.90 -13.86 -20.18
CA THR A 184 41.47 -14.66 -19.04
C THR A 184 41.64 -13.87 -17.73
N ARG A 185 40.66 -13.97 -16.83
CA ARG A 185 40.67 -13.31 -15.51
C ARG A 185 40.05 -14.23 -14.46
N ILE A 186 40.48 -14.09 -13.20
CA ILE A 186 40.01 -14.92 -12.08
C ILE A 186 39.28 -14.04 -11.06
N PHE A 187 38.10 -14.48 -10.63
CA PHE A 187 37.25 -13.78 -9.68
C PHE A 187 36.73 -14.71 -8.60
N GLN A 188 36.58 -14.22 -7.37
CA GLN A 188 36.02 -15.02 -6.28
C GLN A 188 34.50 -15.15 -6.41
N HIS A 189 33.84 -14.12 -6.96
CA HIS A 189 32.40 -14.12 -7.19
C HIS A 189 32.06 -13.65 -8.62
N VAL A 190 30.99 -14.20 -9.18
CA VAL A 190 30.52 -13.88 -10.52
C VAL A 190 29.02 -13.64 -10.50
N VAL A 191 28.57 -12.52 -11.06
CA VAL A 191 27.16 -12.23 -11.29
C VAL A 191 26.90 -12.19 -12.79
N LEU A 192 26.08 -13.11 -13.28
CA LEU A 192 25.67 -13.20 -14.67
C LEU A 192 24.36 -12.41 -14.85
N ALA A 193 24.47 -11.25 -15.50
CA ALA A 193 23.39 -10.31 -15.79
C ALA A 193 23.28 -10.04 -17.31
N MET A 194 23.41 -11.10 -18.12
CA MET A 194 23.53 -11.02 -19.58
C MET A 194 22.18 -10.82 -20.30
N GLY A 195 21.12 -10.49 -19.57
CA GLY A 195 19.76 -10.34 -20.09
C GLY A 195 19.16 -11.67 -20.53
N PHE A 196 18.27 -11.62 -21.52
CA PHE A 196 17.40 -12.75 -21.87
C PHE A 196 17.67 -13.36 -23.25
N GLY A 197 18.46 -12.70 -24.11
CA GLY A 197 18.67 -13.14 -25.48
C GLY A 197 17.89 -12.32 -26.50
N ASP A 198 18.08 -12.67 -27.76
CA ASP A 198 17.33 -12.11 -28.89
C ASP A 198 16.07 -12.94 -29.12
N GLU A 199 15.08 -12.35 -29.79
CA GLU A 199 13.84 -13.04 -30.17
C GLU A 199 14.14 -14.33 -30.98
N ARG A 200 13.44 -15.43 -30.67
CA ARG A 200 13.69 -16.72 -31.32
C ARG A 200 13.30 -16.68 -32.80
N PRO A 201 14.20 -17.07 -33.74
CA PRO A 201 13.83 -17.20 -35.14
C PRO A 201 12.93 -18.43 -35.35
N ALA A 202 12.08 -18.37 -36.38
CA ALA A 202 11.28 -19.50 -36.84
C ALA A 202 11.37 -19.59 -38.36
N GLY A 203 12.06 -20.61 -38.89
CA GLY A 203 12.29 -20.78 -40.33
C GLY A 203 13.10 -19.62 -40.94
N ASP A 204 12.66 -19.15 -42.11
CA ASP A 204 13.33 -18.11 -42.90
C ASP A 204 13.07 -16.67 -42.42
N VAL A 205 12.11 -16.49 -41.49
CA VAL A 205 11.82 -15.19 -40.88
C VAL A 205 12.78 -14.93 -39.73
N VAL A 206 13.63 -13.93 -39.92
CA VAL A 206 14.39 -13.30 -38.83
C VAL A 206 13.44 -12.33 -38.12
N PRO A 207 13.14 -12.53 -36.82
CA PRO A 207 12.27 -11.63 -36.08
C PRO A 207 12.85 -10.23 -36.06
N GLU A 208 11.98 -9.22 -36.16
CA GLU A 208 12.40 -7.84 -35.94
C GLU A 208 12.89 -7.68 -34.49
N ASP A 209 14.07 -7.07 -34.37
CA ASP A 209 14.66 -6.71 -33.07
C ASP A 209 13.66 -5.88 -32.28
N TYR A 210 13.30 -6.40 -31.10
CA TYR A 210 12.34 -5.76 -30.21
C TYR A 210 12.71 -4.30 -29.92
N TRP A 211 13.99 -3.96 -29.82
CA TRP A 211 14.42 -2.60 -29.47
C TRP A 211 14.57 -1.65 -30.67
N ARG A 212 14.46 -2.14 -31.90
CA ARG A 212 14.56 -1.30 -33.09
C ARG A 212 13.19 -0.75 -33.49
N PRO A 213 13.14 0.45 -34.09
CA PRO A 213 11.95 0.90 -34.78
C PRO A 213 11.59 -0.11 -35.89
N GLY A 214 10.50 -0.84 -35.70
CA GLY A 214 9.98 -1.76 -36.72
C GLY A 214 9.25 -0.98 -37.82
N ALA A 215 9.28 -1.50 -39.05
CA ALA A 215 8.47 -0.96 -40.15
C ALA A 215 7.01 -1.47 -40.08
N VAL A 216 6.77 -2.57 -39.36
CA VAL A 216 5.47 -3.24 -39.23
C VAL A 216 4.72 -2.63 -38.04
N GLY A 217 3.54 -2.05 -38.29
CA GLY A 217 2.75 -1.37 -37.24
C GLY A 217 3.03 0.13 -37.07
N THR A 218 3.66 0.77 -38.06
CA THR A 218 3.78 2.23 -38.09
C THR A 218 2.39 2.90 -38.16
N SER A 219 2.31 4.15 -37.68
CA SER A 219 1.13 5.01 -37.88
C SER A 219 0.87 5.33 -39.36
N ALA A 220 1.76 4.93 -40.27
CA ALA A 220 1.53 5.06 -41.70
C ALA A 220 0.30 4.24 -42.12
N THR A 221 -0.54 4.85 -42.95
CA THR A 221 -1.62 4.16 -43.65
C THR A 221 -1.00 3.18 -44.64
N GLU A 222 -1.55 1.97 -44.74
CA GLU A 222 -1.09 1.04 -45.77
C GLU A 222 -1.28 1.68 -47.15
N PRO A 223 -0.27 1.64 -48.04
CA PRO A 223 -0.42 2.14 -49.41
C PRO A 223 -1.45 1.31 -50.20
N VAL A 224 -1.75 0.09 -49.75
CA VAL A 224 -2.78 -0.79 -50.31
C VAL A 224 -3.69 -1.28 -49.19
N SER A 225 -4.97 -0.90 -49.24
CA SER A 225 -5.98 -1.36 -48.29
C SER A 225 -6.13 -2.88 -48.32
N GLY A 226 -6.24 -3.51 -47.15
CA GLY A 226 -6.44 -4.95 -47.00
C GLY A 226 -5.16 -5.77 -46.84
N ALA A 227 -4.03 -5.14 -46.52
CA ALA A 227 -2.79 -5.85 -46.17
C ALA A 227 -3.01 -6.85 -45.02
N THR A 228 -2.47 -8.06 -45.16
CA THR A 228 -2.61 -9.14 -44.17
C THR A 228 -1.46 -9.14 -43.18
N TYR A 229 -1.81 -9.12 -41.89
CA TYR A 229 -0.90 -9.11 -40.78
C TYR A 229 -1.11 -10.34 -39.91
N VAL A 230 -0.02 -10.90 -39.37
CA VAL A 230 -0.09 -11.87 -38.28
C VAL A 230 0.84 -11.47 -37.14
N VAL A 231 0.31 -11.48 -35.91
CA VAL A 231 1.10 -11.40 -34.68
C VAL A 231 1.06 -12.76 -34.00
N SER A 232 2.23 -13.36 -33.78
CA SER A 232 2.36 -14.68 -33.17
C SER A 232 2.99 -14.59 -31.79
N GLY A 233 2.18 -14.82 -30.76
CA GLY A 233 2.53 -14.74 -29.34
C GLY A 233 1.35 -14.30 -28.47
N ASN A 234 1.42 -14.57 -27.17
CA ASN A 234 0.41 -14.18 -26.17
C ASN A 234 1.03 -13.53 -24.91
N GLY A 235 2.27 -13.06 -25.00
CA GLY A 235 2.91 -12.24 -23.97
C GLY A 235 2.71 -10.73 -24.20
N ASP A 236 3.20 -9.90 -23.27
CA ASP A 236 3.03 -8.43 -23.33
C ASP A 236 3.49 -7.80 -24.66
N GLY A 237 4.60 -8.30 -25.22
CA GLY A 237 5.09 -7.84 -26.52
C GLY A 237 4.06 -8.08 -27.64
N ALA A 238 3.49 -9.29 -27.73
CA ALA A 238 2.51 -9.64 -28.76
C ALA A 238 1.18 -8.87 -28.59
N LEU A 239 0.72 -8.71 -27.34
CA LEU A 239 -0.50 -7.96 -27.06
C LEU A 239 -0.32 -6.47 -27.39
N THR A 240 0.85 -5.90 -27.12
CA THR A 240 1.15 -4.49 -27.47
C THR A 240 1.18 -4.28 -28.99
N GLU A 241 1.80 -5.20 -29.75
CA GLU A 241 1.77 -5.16 -31.22
C GLU A 241 0.33 -5.32 -31.76
N THR A 242 -0.48 -6.16 -31.11
CA THR A 242 -1.91 -6.33 -31.46
C THR A 242 -2.68 -5.01 -31.29
N LEU A 243 -2.47 -4.30 -30.17
CA LEU A 243 -3.06 -2.98 -29.96
C LEU A 243 -2.61 -1.98 -31.03
N GLY A 244 -1.30 -1.93 -31.33
CA GLY A 244 -0.74 -1.02 -32.34
C GLY A 244 -1.22 -1.28 -33.77
N LEU A 245 -1.53 -2.53 -34.10
CA LEU A 245 -2.12 -2.87 -35.41
C LEU A 245 -3.60 -2.54 -35.51
N LEU A 246 -4.32 -2.49 -34.40
CA LEU A 246 -5.77 -2.27 -34.39
C LEU A 246 -6.15 -0.81 -34.10
N ILE A 247 -5.27 -0.02 -33.49
CA ILE A 247 -5.54 1.36 -33.07
C ILE A 247 -4.77 2.35 -33.97
N ASP A 248 -5.47 3.37 -34.46
CA ASP A 248 -4.85 4.49 -35.16
C ASP A 248 -4.07 5.39 -34.19
N GLY A 249 -2.87 5.80 -34.57
CA GLY A 249 -2.00 6.64 -33.74
C GLY A 249 -1.59 6.04 -32.39
N PHE A 250 -1.54 4.72 -32.26
CA PHE A 250 -1.25 4.04 -30.99
C PHE A 250 0.12 4.42 -30.40
N GLU A 251 0.09 4.92 -29.16
CA GLU A 251 1.23 5.05 -28.25
C GLU A 251 0.82 4.40 -26.93
N HIS A 252 1.61 3.46 -26.41
CA HIS A 252 1.17 2.53 -25.36
C HIS A 252 0.79 3.25 -24.06
N VAL A 253 1.63 4.14 -23.53
CA VAL A 253 1.33 4.76 -22.22
C VAL A 253 0.20 5.77 -22.34
N SER A 254 0.21 6.62 -23.37
CA SER A 254 -0.87 7.57 -23.61
C SER A 254 -2.20 6.84 -23.78
N PHE A 255 -2.21 5.75 -24.56
CA PHE A 255 -3.41 4.94 -24.73
C PHE A 255 -3.85 4.32 -23.40
N THR A 256 -2.92 3.73 -22.64
CA THR A 256 -3.23 3.11 -21.35
C THR A 256 -3.78 4.11 -20.33
N ARG A 257 -3.19 5.32 -20.24
CA ARG A 257 -3.71 6.39 -19.37
C ARG A 257 -5.12 6.79 -19.77
N ASN A 258 -5.35 6.99 -21.07
CA ASN A 258 -6.68 7.32 -21.58
C ASN A 258 -7.69 6.20 -21.29
N PHE A 259 -7.29 4.94 -21.51
CA PHE A 259 -8.12 3.77 -21.24
C PHE A 259 -8.53 3.69 -19.77
N LEU A 260 -7.58 3.84 -18.84
CA LEU A 260 -7.88 3.86 -17.40
C LEU A 260 -8.75 5.06 -17.02
N GLY A 261 -8.54 6.23 -17.64
CA GLY A 261 -9.37 7.42 -17.44
C GLY A 261 -10.79 7.32 -18.00
N PHE A 262 -11.17 6.22 -18.67
CA PHE A 262 -12.55 5.97 -19.06
C PHE A 262 -13.43 5.52 -17.89
N PHE A 263 -12.83 5.10 -16.78
CA PHE A 263 -13.53 4.62 -15.59
C PHE A 263 -13.44 5.68 -14.48
N PRO A 264 -14.55 6.08 -13.85
CA PRO A 264 -14.54 7.09 -12.79
C PRO A 264 -14.11 6.54 -11.41
N GLY A 265 -13.99 5.21 -11.27
CA GLY A 265 -13.75 4.52 -10.01
C GLY A 265 -12.88 3.27 -10.16
N ASP A 266 -12.94 2.39 -9.15
CA ASP A 266 -12.10 1.18 -9.03
C ASP A 266 -12.71 -0.06 -9.72
N GLU A 267 -13.81 0.10 -10.44
CA GLU A 267 -14.66 -1.00 -10.94
C GLU A 267 -13.89 -1.91 -11.90
N LEU A 268 -13.06 -1.33 -12.78
CA LEU A 268 -12.22 -2.11 -13.70
C LEU A 268 -11.25 -3.01 -12.93
N ARG A 269 -10.66 -2.48 -11.85
CA ARG A 269 -9.70 -3.21 -11.02
C ARG A 269 -10.38 -4.34 -10.26
N ILE A 270 -11.56 -4.07 -9.70
CA ILE A 270 -12.38 -5.07 -8.99
C ILE A 270 -12.79 -6.19 -9.96
N ALA A 271 -13.25 -5.85 -11.16
CA ALA A 271 -13.66 -6.82 -12.17
C ALA A 271 -12.47 -7.67 -12.68
N ALA A 272 -11.30 -7.04 -12.90
CA ALA A 272 -10.08 -7.78 -13.20
C ALA A 272 -9.66 -8.69 -12.02
N GLY A 273 -9.73 -8.19 -10.78
CA GLY A 273 -9.47 -8.96 -9.58
C GLY A 273 -10.32 -10.23 -9.48
N ALA A 274 -11.60 -10.15 -9.80
CA ALA A 274 -12.52 -11.30 -9.85
C ALA A 274 -12.16 -12.34 -10.93
N THR A 275 -11.36 -11.96 -11.93
CA THR A 275 -10.89 -12.87 -12.99
C THR A 275 -9.49 -13.43 -12.74
N PHE A 276 -8.54 -12.59 -12.30
CA PHE A 276 -7.14 -12.98 -12.19
C PHE A 276 -6.77 -13.55 -10.81
N THR A 277 -7.48 -13.19 -9.74
CA THR A 277 -7.14 -13.65 -8.39
C THR A 277 -7.38 -15.16 -8.26
N GLY A 278 -6.34 -15.90 -7.91
CA GLY A 278 -6.40 -17.36 -7.76
C GLY A 278 -6.33 -18.15 -9.07
N ALA A 279 -6.24 -17.49 -10.23
CA ALA A 279 -6.06 -18.17 -11.51
C ALA A 279 -4.66 -18.82 -11.60
N ALA A 280 -4.61 -20.08 -12.02
CA ALA A 280 -3.35 -20.79 -12.21
C ALA A 280 -2.60 -20.24 -13.45
N PHE A 281 -1.27 -20.34 -13.47
CA PHE A 281 -0.46 -19.96 -14.62
C PHE A 281 -0.94 -20.70 -15.89
N GLU A 282 -1.07 -19.97 -17.00
CA GLU A 282 -1.58 -20.44 -18.30
C GLU A 282 -3.06 -20.87 -18.37
N GLN A 283 -3.82 -20.74 -17.29
CA GLN A 283 -5.26 -20.95 -17.32
C GLN A 283 -5.93 -20.04 -18.37
N ASP A 284 -6.83 -20.59 -19.19
CA ASP A 284 -7.68 -19.80 -20.09
C ASP A 284 -8.70 -19.02 -19.27
N ILE A 285 -8.53 -17.70 -19.21
CA ILE A 285 -9.40 -16.79 -18.48
C ILE A 285 -10.30 -15.98 -19.42
N GLY A 286 -10.32 -16.26 -20.72
CA GLY A 286 -11.04 -15.46 -21.70
C GLY A 286 -12.56 -15.39 -21.47
N ALA A 287 -13.17 -16.48 -21.00
CA ALA A 287 -14.59 -16.51 -20.66
C ALA A 287 -14.89 -15.67 -19.40
N SER A 288 -14.09 -15.84 -18.34
CA SER A 288 -14.22 -15.08 -17.10
C SER A 288 -13.94 -13.59 -17.30
N LEU A 289 -12.96 -13.25 -18.15
CA LEU A 289 -12.68 -11.86 -18.52
C LEU A 289 -13.91 -11.21 -19.17
N ARG A 290 -14.56 -11.87 -20.14
CA ARG A 290 -15.79 -11.33 -20.74
C ARG A 290 -16.91 -11.18 -19.73
N SER A 291 -17.15 -12.21 -18.91
CA SER A 291 -18.22 -12.20 -17.92
C SER A 291 -18.09 -11.06 -16.92
N ASN A 292 -16.87 -10.73 -16.50
CA ASN A 292 -16.62 -9.73 -15.46
C ASN A 292 -16.36 -8.33 -16.04
N LEU A 293 -15.64 -8.21 -17.16
CA LEU A 293 -15.23 -6.92 -17.72
C LEU A 293 -16.26 -6.32 -18.66
N LEU A 294 -16.90 -7.11 -19.53
CA LEU A 294 -17.79 -6.57 -20.57
C LEU A 294 -18.91 -5.68 -19.99
N PRO A 295 -19.59 -6.05 -18.88
CA PRO A 295 -20.60 -5.18 -18.28
C PRO A 295 -20.05 -3.81 -17.84
N ILE A 296 -18.82 -3.79 -17.32
CA ILE A 296 -18.15 -2.54 -16.89
C ILE A 296 -17.73 -1.71 -18.11
N LEU A 297 -17.24 -2.35 -19.18
CA LEU A 297 -16.89 -1.69 -20.44
C LEU A 297 -18.11 -1.03 -21.10
N GLU A 298 -19.26 -1.71 -21.11
CA GLU A 298 -20.52 -1.20 -21.65
C GLU A 298 -21.08 -0.05 -20.80
N MET A 299 -21.10 -0.23 -19.48
CA MET A 299 -21.60 0.77 -18.53
C MET A 299 -20.93 2.14 -18.69
N HIS A 300 -19.62 2.17 -18.95
CA HIS A 300 -18.85 3.39 -19.10
C HIS A 300 -18.65 3.84 -20.57
N GLY A 301 -19.32 3.19 -21.52
CA GLY A 301 -19.24 3.54 -22.94
C GLY A 301 -17.84 3.37 -23.54
N VAL A 302 -17.04 2.45 -22.99
CA VAL A 302 -15.64 2.24 -23.40
C VAL A 302 -15.57 1.72 -24.82
N LEU A 303 -16.46 0.79 -25.19
CA LEU A 303 -16.48 0.21 -26.53
C LEU A 303 -16.73 1.28 -27.59
N ASP A 304 -17.70 2.18 -27.38
CA ASP A 304 -18.01 3.28 -28.30
C ASP A 304 -16.81 4.19 -28.55
N ARG A 305 -16.05 4.51 -27.49
CA ARG A 305 -14.82 5.30 -27.61
C ARG A 305 -13.76 4.57 -28.43
N LEU A 306 -13.53 3.29 -28.14
CA LEU A 306 -12.53 2.48 -28.86
C LEU A 306 -12.89 2.32 -30.34
N ARG A 307 -14.18 2.20 -30.70
CA ARG A 307 -14.61 2.09 -32.11
C ARG A 307 -14.11 3.24 -32.97
N THR A 308 -14.09 4.46 -32.43
CA THR A 308 -13.60 5.65 -33.16
C THR A 308 -12.11 5.63 -33.46
N MET A 309 -11.36 4.76 -32.79
CA MET A 309 -9.90 4.63 -32.90
C MET A 309 -9.48 3.44 -33.77
N LEU A 310 -10.43 2.59 -34.20
CA LEU A 310 -10.11 1.35 -34.90
C LEU A 310 -9.62 1.58 -36.33
N ARG A 311 -8.56 0.86 -36.70
CA ARG A 311 -8.06 0.81 -38.08
C ARG A 311 -8.95 -0.07 -38.95
N LYS A 312 -9.20 0.38 -40.17
CA LYS A 312 -10.00 -0.33 -41.19
C LYS A 312 -9.18 -0.68 -42.46
N ASP A 313 -7.90 -0.33 -42.48
CA ASP A 313 -7.01 -0.44 -43.65
C ASP A 313 -6.32 -1.81 -43.79
N ARG A 314 -6.51 -2.74 -42.86
CA ARG A 314 -5.76 -4.00 -42.77
C ARG A 314 -6.58 -5.15 -42.17
N ILE A 315 -6.12 -6.38 -42.41
CA ILE A 315 -6.67 -7.61 -41.83
C ILE A 315 -5.65 -8.16 -40.84
N VAL A 316 -6.06 -8.34 -39.59
CA VAL A 316 -5.18 -8.79 -38.51
C VAL A 316 -5.54 -10.21 -38.09
N THR A 317 -4.52 -11.06 -38.03
CA THR A 317 -4.58 -12.39 -37.45
C THR A 317 -3.75 -12.44 -36.17
N ILE A 318 -4.34 -12.94 -35.08
CA ILE A 318 -3.62 -13.19 -33.82
C ILE A 318 -3.41 -14.69 -33.69
N ASN A 319 -2.15 -15.12 -33.64
CA ASN A 319 -1.76 -16.49 -33.36
C ASN A 319 -1.27 -16.63 -31.92
N SER A 320 -1.80 -17.60 -31.17
CA SER A 320 -1.33 -17.92 -29.83
C SER A 320 -0.94 -19.39 -29.67
N SER A 321 0.12 -19.65 -28.90
CA SER A 321 0.42 -20.97 -28.36
C SER A 321 -0.34 -21.13 -27.05
N GLY A 322 -1.40 -21.93 -27.06
CA GLY A 322 -2.37 -21.99 -25.96
C GLY A 322 -3.43 -20.88 -26.03
N PRO A 323 -4.13 -20.59 -24.92
CA PRO A 323 -5.12 -19.52 -24.84
C PRO A 323 -4.53 -18.15 -25.15
N LEU A 324 -5.28 -17.30 -25.86
CA LEU A 324 -4.90 -15.90 -26.07
C LEU A 324 -4.85 -15.13 -24.74
N PHE A 325 -5.86 -15.35 -23.90
CA PHE A 325 -5.96 -14.80 -22.56
C PHE A 325 -5.54 -15.87 -21.55
N ALA A 326 -4.22 -16.03 -21.43
CA ALA A 326 -3.60 -16.96 -20.51
C ALA A 326 -3.14 -16.22 -19.24
N ALA A 327 -3.62 -16.66 -18.08
CA ALA A 327 -3.22 -16.06 -16.80
C ALA A 327 -1.69 -16.14 -16.60
N GLY A 328 -1.08 -15.03 -16.17
CA GLY A 328 0.36 -14.93 -15.92
C GLY A 328 1.28 -14.79 -17.15
N ARG A 329 0.76 -14.94 -18.39
CA ARG A 329 1.57 -14.79 -19.62
C ARG A 329 1.83 -13.34 -20.04
N ALA A 330 0.91 -12.43 -19.73
CA ALA A 330 1.01 -11.00 -20.01
C ALA A 330 0.40 -10.17 -18.86
N SER A 331 0.67 -8.86 -18.82
CA SER A 331 0.03 -7.97 -17.85
C SER A 331 -1.49 -8.04 -17.92
N GLN A 332 -2.11 -7.97 -16.75
CA GLN A 332 -3.57 -7.99 -16.62
C GLN A 332 -4.17 -6.85 -17.45
N LEU A 333 -3.57 -5.66 -17.39
CA LEU A 333 -4.06 -4.50 -18.13
C LEU A 333 -3.99 -4.67 -19.65
N ASN A 334 -2.90 -5.21 -20.20
CA ASN A 334 -2.84 -5.50 -21.64
C ASN A 334 -3.88 -6.54 -22.07
N GLN A 335 -4.15 -7.54 -21.24
CA GLN A 335 -5.22 -8.50 -21.51
C GLN A 335 -6.61 -7.85 -21.49
N CYS A 336 -6.87 -6.96 -20.53
CA CYS A 336 -8.11 -6.16 -20.47
C CYS A 336 -8.28 -5.26 -21.70
N MET A 337 -7.22 -4.52 -22.08
CA MET A 337 -7.25 -3.62 -23.24
C MET A 337 -7.46 -4.37 -24.56
N VAL A 338 -6.75 -5.49 -24.77
CA VAL A 338 -6.93 -6.32 -25.97
C VAL A 338 -8.32 -6.92 -26.00
N LEU A 339 -8.87 -7.39 -24.88
CA LEU A 339 -10.26 -7.85 -24.84
C LEU A 339 -11.21 -6.73 -25.26
N ALA A 340 -11.15 -5.56 -24.62
CA ALA A 340 -12.04 -4.44 -24.91
C ALA A 340 -11.98 -4.04 -26.40
N LEU A 341 -10.78 -4.05 -26.98
CA LEU A 341 -10.58 -3.72 -28.38
C LEU A 341 -11.14 -4.77 -29.33
N LEU A 342 -11.00 -6.06 -29.01
CA LEU A 342 -11.57 -7.14 -29.81
C LEU A 342 -13.10 -7.16 -29.76
N GLU A 343 -13.70 -6.83 -28.60
CA GLU A 343 -15.15 -6.68 -28.48
C GLU A 343 -15.64 -5.45 -29.27
N ALA A 344 -14.93 -4.32 -29.19
CA ALA A 344 -15.23 -3.13 -30.01
C ALA A 344 -15.13 -3.41 -31.52
N ALA A 345 -14.07 -4.11 -31.97
CA ALA A 345 -13.90 -4.50 -33.36
C ALA A 345 -15.02 -5.43 -33.85
N GLY A 346 -15.44 -6.40 -33.03
CA GLY A 346 -16.57 -7.28 -33.32
C GLY A 346 -17.86 -6.50 -33.56
N THR A 347 -18.16 -5.48 -32.74
CA THR A 347 -19.35 -4.64 -32.91
C THR A 347 -19.34 -3.77 -34.17
N GLU A 348 -18.16 -3.39 -34.68
CA GLU A 348 -17.99 -2.65 -35.94
C GLU A 348 -17.91 -3.56 -37.19
N GLY A 349 -18.00 -4.89 -37.01
CA GLY A 349 -17.83 -5.86 -38.09
C GLY A 349 -16.39 -5.97 -38.61
N ILE A 350 -15.41 -5.46 -37.87
CA ILE A 350 -13.98 -5.62 -38.21
C ILE A 350 -13.55 -7.02 -37.80
N THR A 351 -13.25 -7.85 -38.79
CA THR A 351 -12.84 -9.25 -38.54
C THR A 351 -11.38 -9.32 -38.12
N VAL A 352 -11.14 -9.73 -36.87
CA VAL A 352 -9.81 -10.14 -36.38
C VAL A 352 -9.76 -11.66 -36.31
N GLN A 353 -8.96 -12.28 -37.19
CA GLN A 353 -8.85 -13.73 -37.24
C GLN A 353 -8.04 -14.26 -36.06
N ARG A 354 -8.39 -15.45 -35.58
CA ARG A 354 -7.64 -16.14 -34.52
C ARG A 354 -7.15 -17.48 -35.02
N THR A 355 -5.84 -17.70 -34.93
CA THR A 355 -5.22 -19.01 -35.14
C THR A 355 -4.61 -19.50 -33.83
N ARG A 356 -4.35 -20.80 -33.75
CA ARG A 356 -3.68 -21.43 -32.61
C ARG A 356 -2.53 -22.29 -33.10
N GLY A 357 -1.51 -22.43 -32.27
CA GLY A 357 -0.40 -23.35 -32.52
C GLY A 357 0.96 -22.70 -32.38
N PHE A 358 1.96 -23.55 -32.23
CA PHE A 358 3.36 -23.15 -32.21
C PHE A 358 3.84 -23.01 -33.66
N VAL A 359 4.41 -21.85 -34.00
CA VAL A 359 4.98 -21.63 -35.34
C VAL A 359 6.28 -22.41 -35.43
N ALA A 360 6.24 -23.56 -36.10
CA ALA A 360 7.39 -24.47 -36.22
C ALA A 360 8.37 -24.02 -37.32
N GLY A 361 7.87 -23.26 -38.29
CA GLY A 361 8.64 -22.82 -39.45
C GLY A 361 7.91 -21.71 -40.20
N THR A 362 8.64 -21.06 -41.09
CA THR A 362 8.11 -20.05 -42.01
C THR A 362 8.71 -20.26 -43.39
N SER A 363 7.93 -20.02 -44.43
CA SER A 363 8.37 -20.11 -45.81
C SER A 363 7.90 -18.90 -46.62
N LYS A 364 8.78 -18.37 -47.47
CA LYS A 364 8.43 -17.27 -48.39
C LYS A 364 7.59 -17.80 -49.53
N THR A 365 6.54 -17.06 -49.87
CA THR A 365 5.62 -17.31 -50.98
C THR A 365 5.56 -16.08 -51.89
N THR A 366 4.90 -16.18 -53.05
CA THR A 366 4.66 -15.03 -53.93
C THR A 366 3.84 -13.92 -53.28
N ASP A 367 2.92 -14.29 -52.38
CA ASP A 367 1.93 -13.39 -51.78
C ASP A 367 2.30 -12.93 -50.36
N GLY A 368 3.47 -13.34 -49.85
CA GLY A 368 3.93 -13.03 -48.50
C GLY A 368 4.64 -14.20 -47.85
N THR A 369 4.42 -14.40 -46.56
CA THR A 369 5.04 -15.48 -45.76
C THR A 369 3.99 -16.43 -45.22
N ALA A 370 4.16 -17.73 -45.45
CA ALA A 370 3.33 -18.77 -44.86
C ALA A 370 3.91 -19.19 -43.49
N LEU A 371 3.03 -19.49 -42.53
CA LEU A 371 3.40 -19.99 -41.21
C LEU A 371 3.06 -21.47 -41.08
N GLU A 372 4.01 -22.27 -40.63
CA GLU A 372 3.83 -23.70 -40.39
C GLU A 372 3.44 -23.98 -38.94
N GLY A 373 2.53 -24.92 -38.71
CA GLY A 373 2.13 -25.35 -37.35
C GLY A 373 0.98 -24.55 -36.73
N ILE A 374 0.34 -23.66 -37.48
CA ILE A 374 -0.84 -22.89 -37.03
C ILE A 374 -2.14 -23.43 -37.64
N SER A 375 -3.25 -23.32 -36.89
CA SER A 375 -4.57 -23.81 -37.29
C SER A 375 -5.70 -22.82 -36.94
N VAL A 376 -6.81 -22.93 -37.67
CA VAL A 376 -8.11 -22.35 -37.29
C VAL A 376 -8.98 -23.50 -36.81
N GLY A 377 -9.29 -23.51 -35.51
CA GLY A 377 -9.87 -24.70 -34.88
C GLY A 377 -8.94 -25.90 -35.04
N SER A 378 -9.46 -27.00 -35.59
CA SER A 378 -8.70 -28.22 -35.88
C SER A 378 -8.11 -28.25 -37.30
N THR A 379 -8.37 -27.23 -38.13
CA THR A 379 -7.93 -27.21 -39.53
C THR A 379 -6.64 -26.41 -39.70
N PRO A 380 -5.56 -26.98 -40.27
CA PRO A 380 -4.33 -26.24 -40.57
C PRO A 380 -4.60 -24.99 -41.42
N TYR A 381 -3.95 -23.89 -41.07
CA TYR A 381 -4.03 -22.66 -41.86
C TYR A 381 -3.04 -22.74 -43.02
N THR A 382 -3.52 -22.48 -44.25
CA THR A 382 -2.72 -22.61 -45.48
C THR A 382 -2.46 -21.28 -46.20
N GLY A 383 -2.92 -20.15 -45.64
CA GLY A 383 -2.72 -18.83 -46.22
C GLY A 383 -1.32 -18.25 -45.94
N SER A 384 -1.04 -17.12 -46.60
CA SER A 384 0.17 -16.34 -46.39
C SER A 384 -0.14 -14.93 -45.88
N PHE A 385 0.83 -14.33 -45.19
CA PHE A 385 0.73 -13.00 -44.60
C PHE A 385 1.76 -12.05 -45.22
N LYS A 386 1.31 -10.86 -45.61
CA LYS A 386 2.22 -9.81 -46.10
C LYS A 386 3.20 -9.38 -45.01
N HIS A 387 2.72 -9.30 -43.76
CA HIS A 387 3.53 -8.91 -42.60
C HIS A 387 3.42 -9.96 -41.48
N VAL A 388 4.57 -10.44 -41.00
CA VAL A 388 4.68 -11.42 -39.91
C VAL A 388 5.45 -10.82 -38.74
N VAL A 389 4.81 -10.80 -37.57
CA VAL A 389 5.43 -10.36 -36.31
C VAL A 389 5.52 -11.55 -35.36
N LEU A 390 6.74 -11.99 -35.07
CA LEU A 390 7.01 -13.09 -34.13
C LEU A 390 7.40 -12.53 -32.75
N ARG A 391 6.69 -12.95 -31.71
CA ARG A 391 6.89 -12.59 -30.29
C ARG A 391 6.78 -13.86 -29.43
N HIS A 392 7.66 -14.81 -29.69
CA HIS A 392 7.79 -16.11 -29.00
C HIS A 392 8.66 -16.06 -27.74
N GLY A 393 9.27 -14.91 -27.48
CA GLY A 393 10.17 -14.67 -26.37
C GLY A 393 11.64 -14.93 -26.73
N PRO A 394 12.55 -14.49 -25.86
CA PRO A 394 13.97 -14.50 -26.17
C PRO A 394 14.61 -15.89 -25.99
N ASP A 395 15.76 -16.09 -26.66
CA ASP A 395 16.57 -17.30 -26.58
C ASP A 395 17.61 -17.22 -25.46
N ILE A 396 17.17 -17.50 -24.23
CA ILE A 396 18.01 -17.50 -23.03
C ILE A 396 19.13 -18.53 -23.17
N LYS A 397 18.84 -19.74 -23.65
CA LYS A 397 19.83 -20.82 -23.77
C LYS A 397 20.97 -20.40 -24.70
N LYS A 398 20.65 -19.78 -25.84
CA LYS A 398 21.66 -19.22 -26.75
C LYS A 398 22.45 -18.07 -26.13
N ARG A 399 21.80 -17.18 -25.37
CA ARG A 399 22.49 -16.06 -24.69
C ARG A 399 23.52 -16.55 -23.66
N TYR A 400 23.21 -17.63 -22.95
CA TYR A 400 24.04 -18.18 -21.88
C TYR A 400 24.94 -19.34 -22.31
N VAL A 401 25.17 -19.57 -23.62
CA VAL A 401 26.11 -20.59 -24.13
C VAL A 401 27.48 -20.59 -23.42
N PRO A 402 28.13 -19.44 -23.12
CA PRO A 402 29.39 -19.42 -22.38
C PRO A 402 29.33 -20.07 -20.99
N ALA A 403 28.14 -20.17 -20.41
CA ALA A 403 27.83 -20.73 -19.09
C ALA A 403 26.77 -21.84 -19.18
N ALA A 404 26.75 -22.61 -20.28
CA ALA A 404 25.65 -23.54 -20.63
C ALA A 404 25.31 -24.54 -19.51
N THR A 405 26.31 -25.14 -18.86
CA THR A 405 26.08 -26.07 -17.75
C THR A 405 25.43 -25.37 -16.56
N LEU A 406 25.91 -24.19 -16.19
CA LEU A 406 25.42 -23.44 -15.03
C LEU A 406 23.97 -22.96 -15.22
N ILE A 407 23.61 -22.50 -16.43
CA ILE A 407 22.24 -22.01 -16.68
C ILE A 407 21.22 -23.15 -16.70
N VAL A 408 21.59 -24.34 -17.19
CA VAL A 408 20.73 -25.54 -17.16
C VAL A 408 20.52 -26.03 -15.73
N ASP A 409 21.61 -26.12 -14.94
CA ASP A 409 21.53 -26.48 -13.52
C ASP A 409 20.66 -25.48 -12.75
N TYR A 410 20.81 -24.19 -13.03
CA TYR A 410 20.03 -23.13 -12.40
C TYR A 410 18.54 -23.19 -12.79
N GLU A 411 18.21 -23.43 -14.07
CA GLU A 411 16.81 -23.62 -14.52
C GLU A 411 16.13 -24.75 -13.74
N ALA A 412 16.81 -25.89 -13.60
CA ALA A 412 16.30 -27.06 -12.88
C ALA A 412 16.14 -26.81 -11.37
N HIS A 413 17.02 -26.03 -10.76
CA HIS A 413 16.96 -25.66 -9.34
C HIS A 413 15.89 -24.60 -9.04
N LEU A 414 15.70 -23.63 -9.92
CA LEU A 414 14.77 -22.53 -9.70
C LEU A 414 13.30 -22.98 -9.81
N ALA A 415 12.98 -23.92 -10.71
CA ALA A 415 11.62 -24.39 -10.93
C ALA A 415 10.89 -24.83 -9.64
N PRO A 416 11.43 -25.77 -8.81
CA PRO A 416 10.77 -26.18 -7.57
C PRO A 416 10.72 -25.06 -6.51
N LEU A 417 11.66 -24.11 -6.52
CA LEU A 417 11.63 -22.96 -5.61
C LEU A 417 10.46 -22.01 -5.95
N LEU A 418 10.22 -21.75 -7.24
CA LEU A 418 9.10 -20.93 -7.67
C LEU A 418 7.75 -21.61 -7.43
N GLU A 419 7.70 -22.94 -7.53
CA GLU A 419 6.51 -23.73 -7.21
C GLU A 419 6.21 -23.70 -5.71
N ALA A 420 7.23 -23.91 -4.86
CA ALA A 420 7.09 -23.88 -3.40
C ALA A 420 6.84 -22.47 -2.84
N GLY A 421 7.38 -21.44 -3.50
CA GLY A 421 7.24 -20.04 -3.13
C GLY A 421 6.77 -19.17 -4.30
N PRO A 422 5.48 -19.19 -4.68
CA PRO A 422 4.97 -18.40 -5.81
C PRO A 422 5.23 -16.90 -5.71
N ALA A 423 5.41 -16.36 -4.49
CA ALA A 423 5.82 -14.98 -4.26
C ALA A 423 7.19 -14.65 -4.90
N LEU A 424 8.11 -15.62 -5.03
CA LEU A 424 9.40 -15.47 -5.71
C LEU A 424 9.25 -15.21 -7.22
N ALA A 425 8.15 -15.70 -7.82
CA ALA A 425 7.82 -15.45 -9.21
C ALA A 425 7.05 -14.13 -9.41
N ALA A 426 6.51 -13.53 -8.34
CA ALA A 426 5.78 -12.28 -8.41
C ALA A 426 6.70 -11.12 -8.83
N PRO A 427 6.14 -10.05 -9.41
CA PRO A 427 6.92 -8.86 -9.71
C PRO A 427 7.62 -8.33 -8.44
N PRO A 428 8.93 -8.06 -8.50
CA PRO A 428 9.69 -7.71 -7.32
C PRO A 428 9.33 -6.29 -6.87
N VAL A 429 9.18 -6.11 -5.56
CA VAL A 429 9.04 -4.78 -4.94
C VAL A 429 10.27 -4.50 -4.11
N LEU A 430 10.75 -3.26 -4.17
CA LEU A 430 11.84 -2.81 -3.33
C LEU A 430 11.32 -2.62 -1.89
N ASP A 431 11.88 -3.38 -0.96
CA ASP A 431 11.55 -3.23 0.45
C ASP A 431 12.22 -1.99 1.05
N GLU A 432 11.65 -1.53 2.16
CA GLU A 432 12.08 -0.35 2.88
C GLU A 432 13.55 -0.42 3.28
N SER A 433 13.99 -1.54 3.84
CA SER A 433 15.36 -1.70 4.35
C SER A 433 16.41 -1.61 3.23
N THR A 434 16.13 -2.21 2.07
CA THR A 434 16.97 -2.09 0.87
C THR A 434 16.99 -0.66 0.36
N PHE A 435 15.84 0.02 0.31
CA PHE A 435 15.78 1.43 -0.10
C PHE A 435 16.66 2.30 0.79
N GLU A 436 16.49 2.19 2.11
CA GLU A 436 17.20 3.01 3.09
C GLU A 436 18.70 2.77 3.08
N LEU A 437 19.13 1.51 2.96
CA LEU A 437 20.55 1.16 2.89
C LEU A 437 21.23 1.88 1.72
N PHE A 438 20.69 1.74 0.52
CA PHE A 438 21.31 2.32 -0.67
C PHE A 438 21.14 3.83 -0.76
N GLU A 439 20.06 4.40 -0.23
CA GLU A 439 19.92 5.86 -0.14
C GLU A 439 21.00 6.45 0.77
N GLN A 440 21.20 5.87 1.96
CA GLN A 440 22.23 6.32 2.89
C GLN A 440 23.63 6.16 2.30
N LEU A 441 23.93 5.03 1.65
CA LEU A 441 25.22 4.81 1.01
C LEU A 441 25.47 5.80 -0.14
N ARG A 442 24.46 6.05 -0.99
CA ARG A 442 24.53 7.06 -2.05
C ARG A 442 24.86 8.43 -1.46
N ILE A 443 24.12 8.88 -0.45
CA ILE A 443 24.35 10.20 0.14
C ILE A 443 25.75 10.28 0.80
N ARG A 444 26.14 9.26 1.57
CA ARG A 444 27.42 9.28 2.30
C ARG A 444 28.63 9.22 1.38
N LYS A 445 28.56 8.46 0.28
CA LYS A 445 29.72 8.19 -0.58
C LYS A 445 29.77 9.05 -1.83
N ILE A 446 28.61 9.46 -2.35
CA ILE A 446 28.52 10.13 -3.64
C ILE A 446 28.20 11.62 -3.48
N ALA A 447 27.37 12.01 -2.50
CA ALA A 447 27.03 13.41 -2.35
C ALA A 447 28.25 14.25 -1.93
N ASP A 448 28.31 15.46 -2.50
CA ASP A 448 29.33 16.44 -2.19
C ASP A 448 29.40 16.71 -0.69
N HIS A 449 30.62 16.91 -0.19
CA HIS A 449 30.86 17.11 1.25
C HIS A 449 30.00 18.24 1.84
N ALA A 450 29.76 19.30 1.06
CA ALA A 450 28.96 20.45 1.49
C ALA A 450 27.45 20.15 1.60
N SER A 451 26.88 19.37 0.67
CA SER A 451 25.43 19.07 0.64
C SER A 451 25.05 17.83 1.43
N ARG A 452 26.02 16.97 1.78
CA ARG A 452 25.78 15.70 2.47
C ARG A 452 24.98 15.83 3.78
N PRO A 453 25.28 16.75 4.70
CA PRO A 453 24.48 16.89 5.92
C PRO A 453 23.02 17.24 5.63
N GLN A 454 22.78 18.16 4.69
CA GLN A 454 21.43 18.55 4.29
C GLN A 454 20.66 17.40 3.64
N GLN A 455 21.30 16.63 2.74
CA GLN A 455 20.65 15.48 2.11
C GLN A 455 20.32 14.36 3.12
N LEU A 456 21.18 14.11 4.11
CA LEU A 456 20.88 13.16 5.18
C LEU A 456 19.69 13.62 6.04
N LEU A 457 19.61 14.92 6.35
CA LEU A 457 18.47 15.49 7.07
C LEU A 457 17.18 15.37 6.26
N GLN A 458 17.23 15.70 4.96
CA GLN A 458 16.09 15.55 4.04
C GLN A 458 15.63 14.09 3.94
N ALA A 459 16.55 13.13 3.88
CA ALA A 459 16.20 11.71 3.88
C ALA A 459 15.54 11.27 5.21
N ASP A 460 16.06 11.71 6.37
CA ASP A 460 15.42 11.44 7.67
C ASP A 460 14.05 12.12 7.81
N GLU A 461 13.86 13.30 7.21
CA GLU A 461 12.58 14.00 7.16
C GLU A 461 11.57 13.30 6.25
N ALA A 462 11.96 12.88 5.05
CA ALA A 462 11.10 12.15 4.12
C ALA A 462 10.58 10.83 4.72
N LYS A 463 11.38 10.16 5.56
CA LYS A 463 10.95 8.98 6.34
C LYS A 463 9.90 9.27 7.41
N ARG A 464 9.57 10.53 7.66
CA ARG A 464 8.59 10.95 8.67
C ARG A 464 7.39 11.62 8.03
N ILE A 465 7.26 11.56 6.71
CA ILE A 465 6.12 12.07 5.98
C ILE A 465 5.26 10.88 5.53
N VAL A 466 3.96 11.00 5.78
CA VAL A 466 2.93 10.13 5.22
C VAL A 466 2.06 10.99 4.32
N GLU A 467 1.99 10.69 3.03
CA GLU A 467 1.14 11.38 2.07
C GLU A 467 -0.15 10.58 1.86
N ILE A 468 -1.31 11.25 1.93
CA ILE A 468 -2.64 10.70 1.63
C ILE A 468 -3.14 11.33 0.34
N LEU A 469 -3.37 10.51 -0.68
CA LEU A 469 -3.71 10.94 -2.04
C LEU A 469 -4.70 9.98 -2.70
N VAL A 470 -5.19 10.36 -3.89
CA VAL A 470 -6.02 9.48 -4.74
C VAL A 470 -5.13 8.84 -5.80
N ASP A 471 -5.20 7.53 -5.93
CA ASP A 471 -4.51 6.80 -6.99
C ASP A 471 -5.09 7.17 -8.35
N PRO A 472 -4.28 7.65 -9.32
CA PRO A 472 -4.79 8.12 -10.61
C PRO A 472 -5.27 7.00 -11.54
N ALA A 473 -4.89 5.74 -11.29
CA ALA A 473 -5.30 4.59 -12.11
C ALA A 473 -6.62 3.97 -11.64
N ALA A 474 -6.90 4.08 -10.35
CA ALA A 474 -8.00 3.40 -9.68
C ALA A 474 -9.00 4.33 -8.96
N HIS A 475 -8.68 5.62 -8.84
CA HIS A 475 -9.55 6.63 -8.26
C HIS A 475 -9.98 6.36 -6.81
N VAL A 476 -9.12 5.70 -6.03
CA VAL A 476 -9.33 5.46 -4.59
C VAL A 476 -8.23 6.06 -3.73
N LEU A 477 -8.51 6.21 -2.44
CA LEU A 477 -7.52 6.66 -1.47
C LEU A 477 -6.36 5.68 -1.34
N ILE A 478 -5.16 6.23 -1.33
CA ILE A 478 -3.91 5.53 -1.06
C ILE A 478 -3.05 6.34 -0.10
N GLU A 479 -2.10 5.65 0.52
CA GLU A 479 -1.07 6.27 1.34
C GLU A 479 0.34 5.98 0.80
N ARG A 480 1.26 6.91 1.03
CA ARG A 480 2.70 6.77 0.72
C ARG A 480 3.55 7.19 1.90
N GLY A 481 4.57 6.41 2.21
CA GLY A 481 5.51 6.71 3.30
C GLY A 481 6.29 5.47 3.72
N SER A 482 7.26 5.66 4.61
CA SER A 482 7.99 4.58 5.30
C SER A 482 7.10 3.80 6.27
N HIS A 483 6.12 4.47 6.87
CA HIS A 483 5.18 3.91 7.84
C HIS A 483 3.76 4.10 7.32
N GLY A 484 2.83 3.22 7.68
CA GLY A 484 1.40 3.43 7.39
C GLY A 484 0.77 4.40 8.39
N LEU A 485 -0.29 5.10 8.00
CA LEU A 485 -1.01 6.01 8.90
C LEU A 485 -1.57 5.26 10.13
N THR A 486 -1.95 3.99 9.95
CA THR A 486 -2.38 3.12 11.04
C THR A 486 -1.28 2.91 12.09
N ASP A 487 -0.03 2.69 11.68
CA ASP A 487 1.10 2.54 12.61
C ASP A 487 1.35 3.85 13.38
N VAL A 488 1.23 4.97 12.67
CA VAL A 488 1.32 6.32 13.24
C VAL A 488 0.20 6.56 14.26
N ALA A 489 -1.03 6.11 13.97
CA ALA A 489 -2.20 6.25 14.85
C ALA A 489 -2.09 5.38 16.11
N VAL A 490 -1.56 4.17 16.01
CA VAL A 490 -1.35 3.28 17.17
C VAL A 490 -0.28 3.83 18.12
N ALA A 491 0.77 4.44 17.57
CA ALA A 491 1.83 5.07 18.35
C ALA A 491 1.40 6.44 18.92
N CYS A 492 0.72 7.26 18.11
CA CYS A 492 0.17 8.58 18.42
C CYS A 492 1.13 9.45 19.28
N GLU A 493 0.79 9.67 20.55
CA GLU A 493 1.55 10.49 21.50
C GLU A 493 2.89 9.87 21.93
N ARG A 494 3.08 8.56 21.66
CA ARG A 494 4.31 7.80 21.94
C ARG A 494 5.29 7.79 20.77
N LEU A 495 4.99 8.47 19.66
CA LEU A 495 5.90 8.55 18.53
C LEU A 495 7.26 9.13 18.99
N PRO A 496 8.38 8.47 18.64
CA PRO A 496 9.71 8.88 19.11
C PRO A 496 10.13 10.23 18.53
N LYS A 497 9.72 10.51 17.29
CA LYS A 497 9.92 11.77 16.57
C LYS A 497 8.59 12.26 16.01
N ARG A 498 8.52 13.56 15.71
CA ARG A 498 7.37 14.13 15.00
C ARG A 498 7.24 13.50 13.61
N VAL A 499 6.02 13.11 13.26
CA VAL A 499 5.59 12.64 11.94
C VAL A 499 4.67 13.71 11.33
N THR A 500 4.77 13.90 10.02
CA THR A 500 3.91 14.82 9.26
C THR A 500 2.99 14.01 8.36
N VAL A 501 1.71 14.36 8.32
CA VAL A 501 0.73 13.77 7.42
C VAL A 501 0.29 14.84 6.43
N ASP A 502 0.65 14.63 5.17
CA ASP A 502 0.29 15.51 4.06
C ASP A 502 -0.98 14.99 3.41
N VAL A 503 -2.05 15.77 3.45
CA VAL A 503 -3.35 15.42 2.86
C VAL A 503 -3.56 16.17 1.55
N HIS A 504 -3.71 15.41 0.46
CA HIS A 504 -3.93 15.94 -0.90
C HIS A 504 -5.37 15.73 -1.37
N VAL A 505 -6.25 15.32 -0.46
CA VAL A 505 -7.64 14.94 -0.74
C VAL A 505 -8.60 15.84 0.03
N LEU A 506 -9.77 16.10 -0.55
CA LEU A 506 -10.81 16.88 0.11
C LEU A 506 -11.31 16.12 1.36
N PRO A 507 -11.62 16.81 2.47
CA PRO A 507 -12.21 16.17 3.64
C PRO A 507 -13.51 15.39 3.33
N SER A 508 -14.32 15.87 2.38
CA SER A 508 -15.55 15.20 1.93
C SER A 508 -15.30 13.88 1.18
N LYS A 509 -14.08 13.65 0.71
CA LYS A 509 -13.63 12.41 0.07
C LYS A 509 -12.81 11.53 1.01
N PHE A 510 -12.69 11.94 2.28
CA PHE A 510 -11.92 11.26 3.29
C PHE A 510 -12.76 11.07 4.56
N SER A 511 -13.39 9.91 4.71
CA SER A 511 -14.38 9.62 5.76
C SER A 511 -13.85 9.90 7.17
N GLU A 512 -12.56 9.66 7.42
CA GLU A 512 -11.92 9.82 8.72
C GLU A 512 -11.29 11.21 8.92
N ALA A 513 -11.58 12.21 8.08
CA ALA A 513 -10.94 13.54 8.17
C ALA A 513 -11.04 14.16 9.58
N ARG A 514 -12.21 14.04 10.22
CA ARG A 514 -12.41 14.52 11.60
C ARG A 514 -11.64 13.68 12.63
N ASP A 515 -11.56 12.36 12.46
CA ASP A 515 -10.74 11.49 13.32
C ASP A 515 -9.25 11.80 13.18
N LEU A 516 -8.77 12.11 11.98
CA LEU A 516 -7.38 12.49 11.75
C LEU A 516 -7.02 13.80 12.47
N VAL A 517 -7.91 14.80 12.44
CA VAL A 517 -7.73 16.05 13.21
C VAL A 517 -7.67 15.76 14.71
N ARG A 518 -8.58 14.91 15.21
CA ARG A 518 -8.60 14.50 16.63
C ARG A 518 -7.32 13.75 17.01
N LEU A 519 -6.85 12.85 16.16
CA LEU A 519 -5.61 12.11 16.35
C LEU A 519 -4.42 13.07 16.42
N ALA A 520 -4.34 14.04 15.52
CA ALA A 520 -3.26 15.02 15.51
C ALA A 520 -3.24 15.87 16.79
N LYS A 521 -4.40 16.36 17.25
CA LYS A 521 -4.53 17.06 18.54
C LYS A 521 -4.15 16.16 19.72
N GLY A 522 -4.68 14.94 19.75
CA GLY A 522 -4.42 13.94 20.80
C GLY A 522 -2.95 13.53 20.89
N SER A 523 -2.20 13.61 19.79
CA SER A 523 -0.78 13.27 19.73
C SER A 523 0.14 14.20 20.53
N ALA A 524 -0.37 15.30 21.08
CA ALA A 524 0.41 16.31 21.80
C ALA A 524 1.58 16.89 20.97
N GLY A 525 1.32 17.18 19.68
CA GLY A 525 2.28 17.79 18.75
C GLY A 525 3.30 16.83 18.13
N LYS A 526 3.05 15.51 18.24
CA LYS A 526 3.84 14.45 17.60
C LYS A 526 3.38 14.13 16.18
N ILE A 527 2.14 14.46 15.84
CA ILE A 527 1.59 14.38 14.49
C ILE A 527 1.30 15.81 14.04
N ASP A 528 1.91 16.21 12.93
CA ASP A 528 1.64 17.47 12.24
C ASP A 528 0.79 17.20 10.99
N LEU A 529 -0.22 18.03 10.74
CA LEU A 529 -1.07 17.91 9.56
C LEU A 529 -0.79 19.07 8.61
N ARG A 530 -0.68 18.77 7.32
CA ARG A 530 -0.57 19.78 6.26
C ARG A 530 -1.51 19.42 5.13
N ALA A 531 -2.14 20.41 4.51
CA ALA A 531 -3.04 20.20 3.39
C ALA A 531 -2.50 20.83 2.12
N HIS A 532 -2.61 20.13 0.99
CA HIS A 532 -2.19 20.66 -0.30
C HIS A 532 -2.98 21.93 -0.66
N PRO A 533 -2.38 22.94 -1.32
CA PRO A 533 -3.05 24.21 -1.64
C PRO A 533 -4.41 24.08 -2.32
N THR A 534 -4.64 23.02 -3.10
CA THR A 534 -5.93 22.77 -3.79
C THR A 534 -7.06 22.29 -2.89
N VAL A 535 -6.76 21.85 -1.66
CA VAL A 535 -7.74 21.36 -0.67
C VAL A 535 -7.63 22.07 0.68
N LEU A 536 -6.72 23.05 0.79
CA LEU A 536 -6.34 23.70 2.03
C LEU A 536 -7.50 24.47 2.68
N ASN A 537 -8.38 25.08 1.88
CA ASN A 537 -9.49 25.89 2.38
C ASN A 537 -10.47 25.03 3.20
N GLU A 538 -10.89 23.89 2.65
CA GLU A 538 -11.81 22.95 3.29
C GLU A 538 -11.19 22.30 4.53
N TRP A 539 -9.88 22.02 4.50
CA TRP A 539 -9.17 21.53 5.69
C TRP A 539 -9.02 22.59 6.77
N THR A 540 -8.92 23.88 6.41
CA THR A 540 -8.85 24.99 7.36
C THR A 540 -10.15 25.14 8.16
N GLU A 541 -11.30 24.77 7.57
CA GLU A 541 -12.58 24.73 8.28
C GLU A 541 -12.59 23.65 9.39
N LEU A 542 -11.89 22.54 9.20
CA LEU A 542 -11.77 21.46 10.20
C LEU A 542 -10.64 21.70 11.21
N LEU A 543 -9.52 22.26 10.76
CA LEU A 543 -8.35 22.56 11.58
C LEU A 543 -7.83 23.98 11.26
N PRO A 544 -8.32 24.99 12.00
CA PRO A 544 -7.82 26.35 11.85
C PRO A 544 -6.31 26.42 12.07
N GLY A 545 -5.59 27.02 11.13
CA GLY A 545 -4.13 27.16 11.18
C GLY A 545 -3.34 25.97 10.62
N ILE A 546 -4.00 24.99 9.98
CA ILE A 546 -3.32 23.94 9.21
C ILE A 546 -2.39 24.55 8.16
N SER A 547 -1.19 24.00 8.00
CA SER A 547 -0.18 24.53 7.07
C SER A 547 -0.30 23.92 5.67
N ALA A 548 0.31 24.58 4.67
CA ALA A 548 0.30 24.09 3.29
C ALA A 548 1.30 22.94 3.10
N ALA A 549 0.84 21.85 2.50
CA ALA A 549 1.70 20.75 2.05
C ALA A 549 2.35 21.07 0.70
N PRO A 550 3.55 20.55 0.40
CA PRO A 550 4.13 20.60 -0.94
C PRO A 550 3.37 19.70 -1.92
N ASP A 551 3.74 19.72 -3.21
CA ASP A 551 3.30 18.67 -4.16
C ASP A 551 3.75 17.28 -3.66
N PRO A 552 3.02 16.19 -3.98
CA PRO A 552 3.44 14.84 -3.63
C PRO A 552 4.86 14.55 -4.11
N THR A 553 5.75 14.19 -3.19
CA THR A 553 7.18 13.95 -3.49
C THR A 553 7.63 12.54 -3.16
N SER A 554 6.81 11.76 -2.45
CA SER A 554 7.20 10.44 -1.99
C SER A 554 7.46 9.49 -3.16
N VAL A 555 8.66 8.92 -3.16
CA VAL A 555 9.10 7.87 -4.09
C VAL A 555 8.73 6.46 -3.61
N ARG A 556 8.07 6.36 -2.45
CA ARG A 556 7.69 5.08 -1.86
C ARG A 556 6.47 4.49 -2.56
N ALA A 557 6.40 3.17 -2.56
CA ALA A 557 5.29 2.46 -3.16
C ALA A 557 3.96 2.87 -2.54
N ALA A 558 2.98 3.16 -3.39
CA ALA A 558 1.61 3.39 -2.97
C ALA A 558 1.01 2.14 -2.32
N ARG A 559 0.24 2.35 -1.25
CA ARG A 559 -0.49 1.30 -0.53
C ARG A 559 -1.96 1.68 -0.45
N ASP A 560 -2.83 0.67 -0.40
CA ASP A 560 -4.23 0.88 -0.06
C ASP A 560 -4.32 1.60 1.29
N TYR A 561 -5.14 2.65 1.35
CA TYR A 561 -5.45 3.29 2.61
C TYR A 561 -6.55 2.49 3.33
N ASP A 562 -6.27 2.08 4.59
CA ASP A 562 -7.25 1.44 5.48
C ASP A 562 -7.57 2.37 6.65
N GLY A 563 -8.68 3.09 6.53
CA GLY A 563 -9.11 4.08 7.53
C GLY A 563 -9.72 3.50 8.80
N ALA A 564 -9.97 2.19 8.87
CA ALA A 564 -10.72 1.56 9.95
C ALA A 564 -10.06 1.70 11.34
N GLN A 565 -8.81 2.16 11.42
CA GLN A 565 -8.02 2.17 12.65
C GLN A 565 -7.71 3.56 13.22
N ILE A 566 -8.05 4.65 12.53
CA ILE A 566 -7.74 6.01 13.01
C ILE A 566 -8.51 6.32 14.28
N MET A 567 -9.82 6.08 14.28
CA MET A 567 -10.68 6.26 15.45
C MET A 567 -10.22 5.40 16.64
N ALA A 568 -9.87 4.13 16.39
CA ALA A 568 -9.32 3.26 17.41
C ALA A 568 -8.00 3.79 18.00
N GLY A 569 -7.15 4.41 17.17
CA GLY A 569 -5.95 5.10 17.61
C GLY A 569 -6.23 6.30 18.54
N VAL A 570 -7.28 7.09 18.23
CA VAL A 570 -7.73 8.19 19.09
C VAL A 570 -8.21 7.67 20.45
N ASP A 571 -9.07 6.64 20.46
CA ASP A 571 -9.57 6.03 21.69
C ASP A 571 -8.44 5.45 22.53
N ALA A 572 -7.49 4.76 21.91
CA ALA A 572 -6.34 4.18 22.60
C ALA A 572 -5.42 5.27 23.18
N CYS A 573 -5.25 6.40 22.48
CA CYS A 573 -4.53 7.57 22.98
C CYS A 573 -5.22 8.12 24.24
N LEU A 574 -6.55 8.31 24.18
CA LEU A 574 -7.32 8.79 25.32
C LEU A 574 -7.25 7.83 26.52
N MET A 575 -7.40 6.51 26.30
CA MET A 575 -7.28 5.51 27.37
C MET A 575 -5.93 5.59 28.09
N ARG A 576 -4.83 5.76 27.36
CA ARG A 576 -3.49 5.92 27.96
C ARG A 576 -3.36 7.24 28.71
N ALA A 577 -3.92 8.32 28.19
CA ALA A 577 -3.93 9.60 28.88
C ALA A 577 -4.72 9.52 30.21
N LEU A 578 -5.90 8.87 30.20
CA LEU A 578 -6.71 8.62 31.39
C LEU A 578 -5.98 7.74 32.40
N ASP A 579 -5.39 6.62 31.95
CA ASP A 579 -4.61 5.74 32.82
C ASP A 579 -3.48 6.52 33.51
N SER A 580 -2.71 7.31 32.76
CA SER A 580 -1.64 8.14 33.33
C SER A 580 -2.14 9.07 34.43
N ARG A 581 -3.32 9.71 34.26
CA ARG A 581 -3.92 10.57 35.28
C ARG A 581 -4.43 9.80 36.48
N VAL A 582 -5.07 8.64 36.28
CA VAL A 582 -5.54 7.76 37.37
C VAL A 582 -4.35 7.24 38.19
N GLN A 583 -3.30 6.71 37.55
CA GLN A 583 -2.11 6.25 38.25
C GLN A 583 -1.43 7.39 39.01
N SER A 584 -1.38 8.59 38.43
CA SER A 584 -0.84 9.77 39.12
C SER A 584 -1.65 10.13 40.37
N ALA A 585 -2.99 10.09 40.29
CA ALA A 585 -3.86 10.33 41.43
C ALA A 585 -3.68 9.29 42.54
N ILE A 586 -3.55 8.00 42.17
CA ILE A 586 -3.26 6.90 43.11
C ILE A 586 -1.91 7.10 43.79
N ALA A 587 -0.87 7.44 43.02
CA ALA A 587 0.49 7.62 43.55
C ALA A 587 0.60 8.85 44.47
N LEU A 588 -0.07 9.96 44.12
CA LEU A 588 0.01 11.22 44.86
C LEU A 588 -1.00 11.32 46.01
N GLY A 589 -2.04 10.49 46.02
CA GLY A 589 -3.12 10.56 47.01
C GLY A 589 -4.09 11.74 46.81
N GLN A 590 -4.01 12.42 45.67
CA GLN A 590 -4.80 13.62 45.38
C GLN A 590 -4.96 13.87 43.88
N THR A 591 -6.05 14.53 43.50
CA THR A 591 -6.29 14.98 42.12
C THR A 591 -7.13 16.28 42.09
N PRO A 592 -6.67 17.37 41.47
CA PRO A 592 -7.49 18.58 41.32
C PRO A 592 -8.65 18.37 40.33
N PRO A 593 -9.88 18.85 40.62
CA PRO A 593 -10.31 19.57 41.81
C PRO A 593 -10.91 18.68 42.92
N LEU A 594 -10.87 17.34 42.80
CA LEU A 594 -11.40 16.43 43.83
C LEU A 594 -10.65 16.52 45.17
N SER A 595 -9.44 17.08 45.17
CA SER A 595 -8.54 17.24 46.32
C SER A 595 -7.98 15.90 46.84
N LYS A 596 -7.94 15.69 48.15
CA LYS A 596 -7.34 14.51 48.80
C LYS A 596 -8.28 13.30 48.74
N LEU A 597 -7.73 12.12 48.47
CA LEU A 597 -8.44 10.84 48.45
C LEU A 597 -7.85 9.92 49.53
N SER A 598 -8.68 9.12 50.19
CA SER A 598 -8.18 8.18 51.21
C SER A 598 -7.45 6.99 50.58
N THR A 599 -6.38 6.52 51.23
CA THR A 599 -5.57 5.40 50.74
C THR A 599 -6.38 4.12 50.50
N PRO A 600 -7.33 3.72 51.38
CA PRO A 600 -8.15 2.54 51.13
C PRO A 600 -9.05 2.68 49.90
N LEU A 601 -9.61 3.88 49.66
CA LEU A 601 -10.44 4.13 48.48
C LEU A 601 -9.61 4.06 47.19
N LEU A 602 -8.39 4.61 47.19
CA LEU A 602 -7.47 4.54 46.05
C LEU A 602 -7.08 3.10 45.69
N ALA A 603 -6.98 2.21 46.68
CA ALA A 603 -6.70 0.79 46.44
C ALA A 603 -7.84 0.11 45.67
N GLU A 604 -9.10 0.37 46.04
CA GLU A 604 -10.28 -0.17 45.34
C GLU A 604 -10.47 0.45 43.95
N ILE A 605 -10.18 1.75 43.79
CA ILE A 605 -10.16 2.42 42.48
C ILE A 605 -9.14 1.74 41.57
N GLY A 606 -7.90 1.54 42.05
CA GLY A 606 -6.84 0.89 41.28
C GLY A 606 -7.17 -0.56 40.89
N LYS A 607 -7.86 -1.29 41.77
CA LYS A 607 -8.35 -2.66 41.50
C LYS A 607 -9.43 -2.66 40.41
N THR A 608 -10.40 -1.75 40.51
CA THR A 608 -11.49 -1.62 39.53
C THR A 608 -10.93 -1.23 38.15
N TRP A 609 -10.02 -0.26 38.11
CA TRP A 609 -9.41 0.20 36.85
C TRP A 609 -8.66 -0.93 36.13
N LYS A 610 -7.82 -1.67 36.87
CA LYS A 610 -7.10 -2.83 36.32
C LYS A 610 -8.00 -3.93 35.79
N ALA A 611 -9.21 -4.06 36.34
CA ALA A 611 -10.20 -5.03 35.87
C ALA A 611 -10.91 -4.54 34.59
N TRP A 612 -11.23 -3.24 34.49
CA TRP A 612 -11.97 -2.69 33.34
C TRP A 612 -11.11 -2.48 32.09
N GLN A 613 -9.81 -2.20 32.25
CA GLN A 613 -8.93 -1.93 31.10
C GLN A 613 -8.93 -3.05 30.05
N PRO A 614 -8.70 -4.34 30.41
CA PRO A 614 -8.76 -5.43 29.44
C PRO A 614 -10.13 -5.59 28.77
N ASP A 615 -11.22 -5.39 29.51
CA ASP A 615 -12.58 -5.54 29.00
C ASP A 615 -12.93 -4.44 27.99
N LEU A 616 -12.53 -3.19 28.28
CA LEU A 616 -12.68 -2.07 27.33
C LEU A 616 -11.84 -2.28 26.08
N ASP A 617 -10.61 -2.76 26.22
CA ASP A 617 -9.75 -3.05 25.07
C ASP A 617 -10.27 -4.19 24.20
N ALA A 618 -10.91 -5.19 24.81
CA ALA A 618 -11.54 -6.31 24.09
C ALA A 618 -12.85 -5.91 23.38
N ASN A 619 -13.49 -4.79 23.74
CA ASN A 619 -14.80 -4.39 23.23
C ASN A 619 -14.79 -2.95 22.66
N PRO A 620 -14.35 -2.74 21.40
CA PRO A 620 -14.18 -1.41 20.81
C PRO A 620 -15.43 -0.52 20.83
N SER A 621 -16.62 -1.09 20.57
CA SER A 621 -17.87 -0.32 20.60
C SER A 621 -18.20 0.16 22.02
N VAL A 622 -18.00 -0.69 23.03
CA VAL A 622 -18.20 -0.32 24.44
C VAL A 622 -17.19 0.74 24.85
N ARG A 623 -15.92 0.61 24.43
CA ARG A 623 -14.89 1.62 24.68
C ARG A 623 -15.24 2.96 24.05
N PHE A 624 -15.62 2.97 22.78
CA PHE A 624 -16.00 4.19 22.07
C PHE A 624 -17.14 4.92 22.80
N ASP A 625 -18.24 4.23 23.08
CA ASP A 625 -19.39 4.84 23.77
C ASP A 625 -19.02 5.29 25.19
N PHE A 626 -18.26 4.47 25.92
CA PHE A 626 -17.80 4.80 27.27
C PHE A 626 -17.01 6.10 27.30
N LEU A 627 -16.03 6.24 26.39
CA LEU A 627 -15.16 7.40 26.28
C LEU A 627 -15.90 8.62 25.73
N ARG A 628 -16.79 8.44 24.76
CA ARG A 628 -17.65 9.50 24.22
C ARG A 628 -18.42 10.17 25.35
N TRP A 629 -19.20 9.40 26.12
CA TRP A 629 -20.02 9.94 27.22
C TRP A 629 -19.19 10.54 28.36
N LEU A 630 -17.98 10.02 28.57
CA LEU A 630 -17.04 10.57 29.53
C LEU A 630 -16.57 11.98 29.10
N ALA A 631 -16.38 12.20 27.80
CA ALA A 631 -15.93 13.46 27.21
C ALA A 631 -17.08 14.46 26.99
N GLN A 632 -18.21 14.00 26.45
CA GLN A 632 -19.31 14.83 25.97
C GLN A 632 -20.64 14.12 26.17
N VAL A 633 -21.65 14.86 26.64
CA VAL A 633 -22.98 14.31 27.00
C VAL A 633 -24.12 14.79 26.11
N ASP A 634 -23.79 15.37 24.95
CA ASP A 634 -24.79 15.77 23.97
C ASP A 634 -25.53 14.54 23.42
N GLN A 635 -26.85 14.58 23.56
CA GLN A 635 -27.76 13.53 23.10
C GLN A 635 -28.21 13.73 21.65
N GLN A 636 -28.10 14.95 21.11
CA GLN A 636 -28.49 15.29 19.74
C GLN A 636 -27.34 15.07 18.76
N GLU A 637 -26.12 15.41 19.17
CA GLU A 637 -24.92 15.22 18.35
C GLU A 637 -23.99 14.16 18.96
N VAL A 638 -23.75 13.07 18.21
CA VAL A 638 -22.78 12.04 18.59
C VAL A 638 -21.37 12.58 18.36
N SER A 639 -20.83 13.28 19.36
CA SER A 639 -19.50 13.87 19.31
C SER A 639 -18.54 13.17 20.30
N PRO A 640 -17.51 12.46 19.82
CA PRO A 640 -16.47 11.87 20.66
C PRO A 640 -15.48 12.91 21.18
N TRP A 641 -14.48 12.48 21.96
CA TRP A 641 -13.38 13.34 22.39
C TRP A 641 -12.68 14.01 21.20
N ASP A 642 -12.47 15.32 21.28
CA ASP A 642 -11.95 16.16 20.19
C ASP A 642 -10.41 16.13 20.06
N GLY A 643 -9.74 15.32 20.89
CA GLY A 643 -8.29 15.23 20.96
C GLY A 643 -7.63 16.26 21.88
N ASP A 644 -8.39 17.16 22.51
CA ASP A 644 -7.84 18.16 23.42
C ASP A 644 -7.49 17.56 24.80
N HIS A 645 -6.25 17.73 25.23
CA HIS A 645 -5.78 17.31 26.54
C HIS A 645 -6.35 18.15 27.69
N GLY A 646 -6.92 19.33 27.41
CA GLY A 646 -7.55 20.19 28.41
C GLY A 646 -8.72 19.54 29.15
N SER A 647 -9.48 18.66 28.48
CA SER A 647 -10.61 17.94 29.08
C SER A 647 -10.23 16.66 29.84
N VAL A 648 -9.05 16.09 29.56
CA VAL A 648 -8.62 14.78 30.07
C VAL A 648 -8.58 14.73 31.60
N GLN A 649 -8.16 15.80 32.27
CA GLN A 649 -8.12 15.83 33.74
C GLN A 649 -9.53 15.70 34.35
N ARG A 650 -10.53 16.34 33.76
CA ARG A 650 -11.93 16.23 34.23
C ARG A 650 -12.49 14.84 33.94
N MET A 651 -12.23 14.31 32.76
CA MET A 651 -12.60 12.94 32.41
C MET A 651 -11.99 11.92 33.38
N ALA A 652 -10.71 12.06 33.73
CA ALA A 652 -10.05 11.23 34.72
C ALA A 652 -10.67 11.35 36.11
N ASN A 653 -11.07 12.56 36.52
CA ASN A 653 -11.78 12.76 37.79
C ASN A 653 -13.16 12.09 37.79
N ALA A 654 -13.91 12.18 36.68
CA ALA A 654 -15.16 11.45 36.53
C ALA A 654 -14.94 9.94 36.64
N LEU A 655 -13.94 9.42 35.93
CA LEU A 655 -13.55 8.01 35.99
C LEU A 655 -13.20 7.57 37.42
N ILE A 656 -12.44 8.38 38.16
CA ILE A 656 -12.13 8.15 39.58
C ILE A 656 -13.41 8.09 40.43
N MET A 657 -14.34 9.03 40.24
CA MET A 657 -15.62 9.06 40.98
C MET A 657 -16.50 7.85 40.62
N ILE A 658 -16.52 7.44 39.36
CA ILE A 658 -17.22 6.24 38.89
C ILE A 658 -16.68 5.00 39.58
N MET A 659 -15.36 4.82 39.60
CA MET A 659 -14.73 3.67 40.25
C MET A 659 -14.86 3.73 41.77
N ALA A 660 -14.89 4.92 42.37
CA ALA A 660 -15.19 5.10 43.78
C ALA A 660 -16.63 4.67 44.12
N ALA A 661 -17.62 5.04 43.30
CA ALA A 661 -19.01 4.60 43.46
C ALA A 661 -19.13 3.07 43.29
N ASN A 662 -18.37 2.49 42.36
CA ASN A 662 -18.30 1.05 42.13
C ASN A 662 -17.91 0.23 43.37
N CYS A 663 -17.21 0.83 44.33
CA CYS A 663 -16.82 0.18 45.59
C CYS A 663 -18.03 -0.24 46.44
N GLN A 664 -19.19 0.37 46.24
CA GLN A 664 -20.44 0.04 46.93
C GLN A 664 -21.55 -0.38 45.98
N GLN A 665 -21.73 0.33 44.88
CA GLN A 665 -22.76 0.03 43.89
C GLN A 665 -22.09 -0.53 42.63
N PRO A 666 -22.21 -1.83 42.31
CA PRO A 666 -21.57 -2.40 41.13
C PRO A 666 -22.02 -1.67 39.86
N LEU A 667 -21.06 -1.03 39.20
CA LEU A 667 -21.18 -0.33 37.93
C LEU A 667 -20.30 -1.09 36.92
N ALA A 668 -20.71 -1.12 35.67
CA ALA A 668 -19.89 -1.70 34.60
C ALA A 668 -19.98 -0.84 33.34
N PRO A 669 -18.87 -0.60 32.62
CA PRO A 669 -18.92 0.02 31.30
C PRO A 669 -19.91 -0.72 30.39
N LYS A 670 -20.80 0.02 29.75
CA LYS A 670 -21.83 -0.54 28.87
C LYS A 670 -22.13 0.42 27.73
N SER A 671 -22.28 -0.13 26.52
CA SER A 671 -22.78 0.61 25.35
C SER A 671 -24.29 0.69 25.45
N ILE A 672 -24.81 1.90 25.67
CA ILE A 672 -26.22 2.21 25.90
C ILE A 672 -26.55 3.59 25.31
N GLU A 673 -27.82 3.80 24.97
CA GLU A 673 -28.26 5.00 24.24
C GLU A 673 -28.02 6.30 25.02
N ARG A 674 -28.11 6.27 26.36
CA ARG A 674 -28.03 7.45 27.23
C ARG A 674 -27.18 7.14 28.46
N GLY A 675 -25.86 7.09 28.33
CA GLY A 675 -24.96 6.79 29.44
C GLY A 675 -23.81 5.88 29.04
N ASN A 676 -22.89 5.66 29.97
CA ASN A 676 -21.72 4.81 29.77
C ASN A 676 -21.62 3.64 30.76
N LEU A 677 -22.61 3.48 31.63
CA LEU A 677 -22.55 2.51 32.71
C LEU A 677 -23.90 1.79 32.88
N GLY A 678 -23.84 0.48 33.09
CA GLY A 678 -24.98 -0.31 33.55
C GLY A 678 -24.86 -0.67 35.03
N PHE A 679 -25.99 -0.76 35.71
CA PHE A 679 -26.12 -1.37 37.04
C PHE A 679 -27.48 -2.03 37.21
N ALA A 680 -27.61 -2.98 38.13
CA ALA A 680 -28.81 -3.83 38.24
C ALA A 680 -29.17 -4.49 36.89
N ALA A 681 -30.40 -5.01 36.72
CA ALA A 681 -30.79 -5.67 35.46
C ALA A 681 -30.85 -4.67 34.29
N ASP A 682 -31.51 -3.53 34.48
CA ASP A 682 -31.85 -2.59 33.40
C ASP A 682 -31.53 -1.10 33.72
N ALA A 683 -30.90 -0.81 34.86
CA ALA A 683 -30.62 0.57 35.25
C ALA A 683 -29.35 1.11 34.59
N VAL A 684 -29.37 2.41 34.30
CA VAL A 684 -28.34 3.09 33.51
C VAL A 684 -27.75 4.27 34.28
N ALA A 685 -26.43 4.41 34.23
CA ALA A 685 -25.71 5.53 34.81
C ALA A 685 -24.89 6.29 33.75
N LEU A 686 -24.75 7.59 33.98
CA LEU A 686 -23.88 8.48 33.21
C LEU A 686 -22.82 9.06 34.13
N GLY A 687 -21.56 8.77 33.82
CA GLY A 687 -20.41 9.43 34.43
C GLY A 687 -19.69 10.31 33.41
N THR A 688 -19.50 11.58 33.73
CA THR A 688 -18.93 12.55 32.78
C THR A 688 -18.01 13.59 33.41
N GLY A 689 -17.00 13.99 32.63
CA GLY A 689 -16.14 15.15 32.88
C GLY A 689 -16.58 16.43 32.18
N CYS A 690 -17.76 16.44 31.54
CA CYS A 690 -18.22 17.57 30.76
C CYS A 690 -18.80 18.71 31.62
N GLU A 691 -18.59 19.96 31.18
CA GLU A 691 -19.08 21.19 31.83
C GLU A 691 -20.31 21.77 31.12
N VAL A 692 -20.56 21.39 29.86
CA VAL A 692 -21.60 21.97 29.00
C VAL A 692 -22.33 20.89 28.20
N ILE A 693 -23.56 21.17 27.76
CA ILE A 693 -24.27 20.41 26.74
C ILE A 693 -24.66 21.39 25.64
N GLY A 694 -24.10 21.21 24.43
CA GLY A 694 -24.10 22.26 23.42
C GLY A 694 -23.35 23.49 23.93
N ALA A 695 -24.06 24.63 24.00
CA ALA A 695 -23.52 25.89 24.54
C ALA A 695 -23.91 26.12 26.02
N ASP A 696 -24.78 25.30 26.60
CA ASP A 696 -25.35 25.55 27.92
C ASP A 696 -24.56 24.84 29.03
N PRO A 697 -24.24 25.49 30.16
CA PRO A 697 -23.65 24.83 31.31
C PRO A 697 -24.52 23.69 31.84
N ILE A 698 -23.91 22.57 32.26
CA ILE A 698 -24.66 21.43 32.79
C ILE A 698 -25.49 21.78 34.05
N SER A 699 -25.14 22.85 34.77
CA SER A 699 -25.86 23.34 35.96
C SER A 699 -27.26 23.88 35.67
N VAL A 700 -27.59 24.19 34.41
CA VAL A 700 -28.95 24.64 34.04
C VAL A 700 -29.92 23.49 33.76
N ARG A 701 -29.41 22.25 33.64
CA ARG A 701 -30.19 21.03 33.43
C ARG A 701 -30.82 20.61 34.76
N ARG A 702 -32.14 20.69 34.84
CA ARG A 702 -32.91 20.55 36.11
C ARG A 702 -34.00 19.50 36.03
N GLU A 703 -34.33 18.99 34.85
CA GLU A 703 -35.37 17.98 34.70
C GLU A 703 -34.70 16.59 34.58
N PRO A 704 -35.28 15.53 35.17
CA PRO A 704 -34.76 14.16 35.02
C PRO A 704 -34.56 13.72 33.56
N ASP A 705 -35.44 14.18 32.67
CA ASP A 705 -35.42 13.87 31.25
C ASP A 705 -34.27 14.58 30.49
N ASP A 706 -33.67 15.63 31.07
CA ASP A 706 -32.47 16.27 30.50
C ASP A 706 -31.29 15.28 30.43
N TRP A 707 -31.29 14.27 31.30
CA TRP A 707 -30.22 13.29 31.45
C TRP A 707 -30.62 11.90 30.98
N GLY A 708 -31.85 11.47 31.28
CA GLY A 708 -32.39 10.19 30.83
C GLY A 708 -31.72 8.96 31.47
N VAL A 709 -31.16 9.09 32.68
CA VAL A 709 -30.44 8.04 33.41
C VAL A 709 -30.93 7.89 34.85
N ASP A 710 -30.60 6.78 35.49
CA ASP A 710 -30.95 6.48 36.88
C ASP A 710 -29.88 6.97 37.88
N ALA A 711 -28.63 7.11 37.44
CA ALA A 711 -27.57 7.71 38.25
C ALA A 711 -26.67 8.66 37.45
N LEU A 712 -26.26 9.75 38.10
CA LEU A 712 -25.37 10.79 37.58
C LEU A 712 -24.11 10.90 38.42
N ILE A 713 -22.96 10.82 37.76
CA ILE A 713 -21.65 10.97 38.37
C ILE A 713 -20.92 12.13 37.67
N LEU A 714 -20.82 13.27 38.34
CA LEU A 714 -20.43 14.55 37.75
C LEU A 714 -19.16 15.09 38.41
N SER A 715 -18.04 15.07 37.69
CA SER A 715 -16.77 15.60 38.24
C SER A 715 -16.57 17.10 38.03
N ALA A 716 -17.22 17.66 37.00
CA ALA A 716 -16.98 19.01 36.53
C ALA A 716 -17.97 20.05 37.09
N SER A 717 -19.06 19.61 37.72
CA SER A 717 -20.00 20.48 38.43
C SER A 717 -20.35 19.90 39.79
N GLY A 718 -20.48 20.77 40.79
CA GLY A 718 -21.05 20.47 42.11
C GLY A 718 -22.39 21.18 42.34
N GLU A 719 -22.95 21.80 41.30
CA GLU A 719 -24.12 22.68 41.37
C GLU A 719 -25.35 22.12 40.64
N VAL A 720 -25.25 20.90 40.09
CA VAL A 720 -26.40 20.28 39.41
C VAL A 720 -27.45 19.90 40.46
N ASN A 721 -28.66 20.39 40.24
CA ASN A 721 -29.82 20.11 41.08
C ASN A 721 -30.98 19.67 40.18
N VAL A 722 -31.27 18.37 40.20
CA VAL A 722 -32.36 17.77 39.44
C VAL A 722 -33.63 17.80 40.28
N ARG A 723 -34.69 18.36 39.73
CA ARG A 723 -35.99 18.45 40.36
C ARG A 723 -36.58 17.05 40.53
N ASN A 724 -37.46 16.92 41.54
CA ASN A 724 -38.29 15.74 41.71
C ASN A 724 -39.75 16.09 41.34
N PRO A 725 -40.10 16.18 40.04
CA PRO A 725 -41.44 16.54 39.62
C PRO A 725 -42.44 15.41 39.96
N ALA A 726 -43.61 15.77 40.49
CA ALA A 726 -44.71 14.83 40.70
C ALA A 726 -45.23 14.28 39.34
N GLY A 727 -45.41 12.96 39.19
CA GLY A 727 -45.82 12.34 37.92
C GLY A 727 -45.85 10.80 37.92
N ARG A 728 -46.03 10.17 36.74
CA ARG A 728 -46.19 8.71 36.54
C ARG A 728 -44.90 8.10 35.94
N VAL A 729 -44.31 7.04 36.51
CA VAL A 729 -43.14 6.32 35.94
C VAL A 729 -43.58 5.00 35.27
N LEU A 730 -42.95 4.61 34.15
CA LEU A 730 -42.87 3.22 33.69
C LEU A 730 -41.41 2.79 33.67
N ASP A 731 -41.21 1.50 33.95
CA ASP A 731 -39.96 0.74 33.84
C ASP A 731 -39.25 0.94 32.49
N GLY A 732 -37.95 1.15 32.53
CA GLY A 732 -37.03 0.74 31.46
C GLY A 732 -37.27 1.32 30.06
N GLY A 733 -36.75 2.52 29.81
CA GLY A 733 -36.10 2.81 28.53
C GLY A 733 -36.94 3.10 27.27
N THR A 734 -38.29 3.03 27.27
CA THR A 734 -39.08 3.35 26.05
C THR A 734 -39.93 4.61 26.18
N ILE A 735 -39.83 5.53 25.21
CA ILE A 735 -40.65 6.75 25.13
C ILE A 735 -42.13 6.36 24.86
N GLY A 736 -43.03 6.77 25.75
CA GLY A 736 -44.47 6.56 25.57
C GLY A 736 -45.10 7.64 24.68
N ASN A 737 -45.62 7.27 23.51
CA ASN A 737 -46.25 8.17 22.52
C ASN A 737 -47.70 8.61 22.86
N THR A 738 -48.04 8.79 24.14
CA THR A 738 -49.41 9.21 24.53
C THR A 738 -49.41 10.50 25.36
N VAL A 739 -50.52 11.25 25.29
CA VAL A 739 -50.72 12.58 25.93
C VAL A 739 -50.61 12.54 27.48
N ARG A 740 -50.59 11.34 28.08
CA ARG A 740 -50.19 11.12 29.49
C ARG A 740 -48.75 10.58 29.51
N ALA A 741 -47.76 11.44 29.26
CA ALA A 741 -46.36 11.04 29.20
C ALA A 741 -45.85 10.50 30.55
N ALA A 742 -45.16 9.35 30.52
CA ALA A 742 -44.35 8.84 31.62
C ALA A 742 -43.20 9.83 31.94
N ARG A 743 -42.89 10.04 33.21
CA ARG A 743 -41.86 10.97 33.70
C ARG A 743 -40.85 10.21 34.56
N ARG A 744 -39.57 10.49 34.41
CA ARG A 744 -38.49 9.93 35.26
C ARG A 744 -38.42 10.64 36.61
N VAL A 745 -37.95 9.93 37.64
CA VAL A 745 -37.61 10.51 38.96
C VAL A 745 -36.21 11.08 38.95
N SER A 746 -35.87 11.92 39.94
CA SER A 746 -34.49 12.42 40.09
C SER A 746 -33.51 11.26 40.28
N PRO A 747 -32.41 11.21 39.50
CA PRO A 747 -31.39 10.16 39.59
C PRO A 747 -30.68 10.17 40.95
N ALA A 748 -29.91 9.12 41.25
CA ALA A 748 -28.87 9.18 42.27
C ALA A 748 -27.75 10.12 41.80
N ILE A 749 -27.33 11.09 42.61
CA ILE A 749 -26.36 12.12 42.19
C ILE A 749 -25.10 12.11 43.05
N ILE A 750 -23.98 11.73 42.43
CA ILE A 750 -22.64 11.85 43.00
C ILE A 750 -21.91 12.97 42.25
N GLN A 751 -21.54 14.04 42.94
CA GLN A 751 -21.00 15.23 42.30
C GLN A 751 -19.84 15.85 43.07
N ASN A 752 -19.04 16.67 42.40
CA ASN A 752 -17.86 17.29 42.98
C ASN A 752 -18.18 18.51 43.88
N ASN A 753 -18.92 18.28 44.96
CA ASN A 753 -19.34 19.29 45.93
C ASN A 753 -18.72 19.05 47.33
N PRO A 754 -18.84 19.98 48.29
CA PRO A 754 -18.27 19.81 49.63
C PRO A 754 -18.73 18.54 50.36
N PHE A 755 -20.00 18.14 50.20
CA PHE A 755 -20.59 16.96 50.85
C PHE A 755 -19.87 15.66 50.46
N TRP A 756 -19.62 15.45 49.17
CA TRP A 756 -18.92 14.26 48.68
C TRP A 756 -17.41 14.36 48.92
N ARG A 757 -16.84 15.58 48.86
CA ARG A 757 -15.40 15.80 49.12
C ARG A 757 -14.94 15.39 50.50
N GLU A 758 -15.74 15.70 51.51
CA GLU A 758 -15.44 15.30 52.89
C GLU A 758 -15.42 13.77 53.05
N ARG A 759 -16.30 13.06 52.33
CA ARG A 759 -16.46 11.61 52.44
C ARG A 759 -15.36 10.83 51.75
N TRP A 760 -15.00 11.14 50.51
CA TRP A 760 -13.91 10.42 49.84
C TRP A 760 -12.51 10.75 50.37
N ALA A 761 -12.34 11.89 51.06
CA ALA A 761 -11.13 12.22 51.80
C ALA A 761 -11.04 11.48 53.16
N GLY A 762 -12.17 10.95 53.64
CA GLY A 762 -12.33 10.33 54.95
C GLY A 762 -12.27 8.81 54.93
N ASP A 763 -13.06 8.19 55.80
CA ASP A 763 -13.09 6.75 56.01
C ASP A 763 -13.85 6.01 54.88
N LEU A 764 -13.36 4.84 54.46
CA LEU A 764 -13.93 4.07 53.34
C LEU A 764 -15.35 3.57 53.65
N ASP A 765 -15.63 3.19 54.89
CA ASP A 765 -16.96 2.69 55.25
C ASP A 765 -17.97 3.83 55.25
N LYS A 766 -17.57 5.03 55.70
CA LYS A 766 -18.40 6.25 55.56
C LYS A 766 -18.68 6.64 54.11
N TRP A 767 -17.70 6.45 53.22
CA TRP A 767 -17.92 6.63 51.78
C TRP A 767 -18.97 5.64 51.25
N LYS A 768 -18.81 4.35 51.57
CA LYS A 768 -19.73 3.29 51.14
C LYS A 768 -21.14 3.52 51.67
N GLU A 769 -21.28 3.89 52.94
CA GLU A 769 -22.57 4.20 53.57
C GLU A 769 -23.29 5.33 52.82
N ALA A 770 -22.60 6.45 52.54
CA ALA A 770 -23.19 7.57 51.82
C ALA A 770 -23.60 7.23 50.37
N VAL A 771 -22.82 6.40 49.66
CA VAL A 771 -23.21 5.91 48.33
C VAL A 771 -24.43 5.01 48.44
N ALA A 772 -24.48 4.11 49.42
CA ALA A 772 -25.63 3.23 49.63
C ALA A 772 -26.91 4.02 49.93
N GLU A 773 -26.83 5.05 50.78
CA GLU A 773 -27.94 5.95 51.11
C GLU A 773 -28.48 6.67 49.86
N GLU A 774 -27.62 7.23 49.01
CA GLU A 774 -28.03 7.95 47.80
C GLU A 774 -28.77 7.04 46.81
N PHE A 775 -28.25 5.82 46.59
CA PHE A 775 -28.90 4.83 45.74
C PHE A 775 -30.17 4.23 46.37
N ALA A 776 -30.26 4.14 47.70
CA ALA A 776 -31.48 3.74 48.39
C ALA A 776 -32.57 4.82 48.24
N ALA A 777 -32.21 6.10 48.38
CA ALA A 777 -33.12 7.22 48.18
C ALA A 777 -33.66 7.29 46.74
N LEU A 778 -32.85 6.93 45.74
CA LEU A 778 -33.32 6.75 44.36
C LEU A 778 -34.41 5.66 44.26
N ARG A 779 -34.17 4.48 44.86
CA ARG A 779 -35.13 3.37 44.83
C ARG A 779 -36.43 3.75 45.54
N GLU A 780 -36.35 4.41 46.69
CA GLU A 780 -37.52 4.93 47.39
C GLU A 780 -38.33 5.90 46.51
N ARG A 781 -37.67 6.82 45.80
CA ARG A 781 -38.36 7.71 44.83
C ARG A 781 -39.04 6.93 43.71
N GLN A 782 -38.40 5.87 43.19
CA GLN A 782 -38.99 5.01 42.16
C GLN A 782 -40.22 4.25 42.71
N ASP A 783 -40.09 3.65 43.89
CA ASP A 783 -41.14 2.89 44.56
C ASP A 783 -42.34 3.76 44.94
N ASP A 784 -42.12 4.95 45.50
CA ASP A 784 -43.16 5.92 45.83
C ASP A 784 -43.96 6.33 44.59
N GLN A 785 -43.25 6.56 43.49
CA GLN A 785 -43.91 6.92 42.24
C GLN A 785 -44.70 5.74 41.68
N LEU A 786 -44.17 4.51 41.71
CA LEU A 786 -44.87 3.29 41.29
C LEU A 786 -46.12 3.01 42.14
N ASN A 787 -46.02 3.17 43.46
CA ASN A 787 -47.12 2.98 44.41
C ASN A 787 -48.22 4.06 44.24
N GLY A 788 -47.86 5.27 43.82
CA GLY A 788 -48.79 6.32 43.42
C GLY A 788 -49.55 6.03 42.11
N VAL A 789 -49.13 5.02 41.33
CA VAL A 789 -49.79 4.55 40.10
C VAL A 789 -50.75 3.39 40.35
N ALA A 790 -50.50 2.61 41.41
CA ALA A 790 -51.33 1.48 41.83
C ALA A 790 -52.59 1.89 42.63
N LYS A 791 -52.64 3.15 43.07
CA LYS A 791 -53.84 3.83 43.58
C LYS A 791 -54.47 4.69 42.48
#